data_AF-A0A7C4G9T5-F1
#
_entry.id   AF-A0A7C4G9T5-F1
#
_cell.length_a   1.000
_cell.length_b   1.000
_cell.length_c   1.000
_cell.angle_alpha   90.00
_cell.angle_beta   90.00
_cell.angle_gamma   90.00
#
_symmetry.space_group_name_H-M   'P 1'
#
loop_
_entity.id
_entity.type
_entity.pdbx_description
1 polymer ?
#
loop_
_entity_poly.entity_id
_entity_poly.type
_entity_poly.pdbx_seq_one_letter_code
_entity_poly.pdbx_strand_id
1 'polypeptide(L)'
;MEFSYNPLEIEKRQQKRWLEARVFESDPNSSKPKYFITVAYPYPNSPQHIGHLRTYALADVHARYMRQKGYEVLLPLGFHYTGTPVLSMAKRLKSGDEELKRDFINIYRVPPEVLETFTEPINIARYFHHEIKQGMIEAGYSIDWRREFTTIDPAYNKFIEWQFRRLHKLGYITKGSHPVGWCPSCGNPVGQHDTRGDVEPEVSEFTLIKFIHGESYLPTATLRPETVFGVTNVWIHPESIYVKARVDGEFWIISRDVVEKFKLLGKEVNVLEEFNGKVLIGKYVLNPVTGLRIPILPGFFVDPKAGSGVVMSVPAHAPYDYVALEELKEHSELIKRYNLNVDDIKSIKPIPVIRLEGYSEIPAEDIVKRFNIKDQKDSKLEDATVEVYSSEFHKGFMRENTGVYSNLPVSEAKEMVRRDLVKDGKAEILFELINRPIYCRCGSEVTVKVFKDQWFINYSDEKWKAMVKECLESMSIIPEALRLEFINVVDWLKEKACARRSGLGTKLPWDPDWIIESLSDSTIYMAYYIIAKYVNIHNLDPNRLNDEFFDYVFLGIGDVDSIAREVGVDSNLIKDIRNEFLYYYPLDSRHSGRDLVWNHLTYFIFNHVAIFPRELWPRQIVVNGSVLMMGQKMSKSMGNIIPLRDAIKEYGADVLRMAILSVAGLLQDVDFSPALAKSIREWIDGFFKESIELIEAYKSMRIKPKFESIDEWMISRLQKHIIEASKAMEVLEVRDSILHAAYLLDKDIQWYKKRAMLDESNEERKVAIINTLYQVLHTRVRMLAPIIPHVCEELWSLMGEEGFVSLARWPEPDESKINIRAELTEDYIMKVIEDTGKIFEILKVKPSKIYYYTTHKWRQRMFLKILEMIGRGVKSKSDIIRELLKDSVFKEHVKDISRLVDRMMDIALTTINREAVIKNPIDEYKILSEACKFLEKEFGCEVRVYRADDAEKYDPQNKAEQAIPFRPAIYVE
;
A
#
# COMPACT_ATOMS: atom_id res chain seq x y z
N MET A 1 41.57 -11.19 17.00
CA MET A 1 40.46 -10.38 17.52
C MET A 1 39.19 -11.05 17.01
N GLU A 2 38.13 -11.19 17.82
CA GLU A 2 36.83 -11.60 17.27
C GLU A 2 36.30 -10.47 16.40
N PHE A 3 36.32 -10.66 15.09
CA PHE A 3 35.80 -9.70 14.11
C PHE A 3 34.27 -9.89 14.00
N SER A 4 33.53 -9.36 14.98
CA SER A 4 32.05 -9.37 14.97
C SER A 4 31.49 -8.00 14.61
N TYR A 5 30.37 -7.98 13.88
CA TYR A 5 29.66 -6.74 13.60
C TYR A 5 28.99 -6.23 14.88
N ASN A 6 29.45 -5.08 15.36
CA ASN A 6 28.83 -4.34 16.47
C ASN A 6 28.07 -3.12 15.90
N PRO A 7 26.75 -3.22 15.69
CA PRO A 7 25.96 -2.16 15.06
C PRO A 7 26.03 -0.85 15.84
N LEU A 8 26.00 -0.89 17.18
CA LEU A 8 26.02 0.32 18.00
C LEU A 8 27.29 1.17 17.78
N GLU A 9 28.40 0.52 17.43
CA GLU A 9 29.66 1.20 17.14
C GLU A 9 29.79 1.57 15.67
N ILE A 10 29.59 0.59 14.78
CA ILE A 10 29.82 0.76 13.34
C ILE A 10 28.79 1.72 12.74
N GLU A 11 27.50 1.55 13.03
CA GLU A 11 26.44 2.38 12.46
C GLU A 11 26.64 3.84 12.88
N LYS A 12 26.88 4.07 14.18
CA LYS A 12 27.15 5.41 14.72
C LYS A 12 28.40 6.06 14.11
N ARG A 13 29.47 5.28 13.91
CA ARG A 13 30.70 5.76 13.26
C ARG A 13 30.44 6.19 11.82
N GLN A 14 29.73 5.37 11.04
CA GLN A 14 29.46 5.67 9.64
C GLN A 14 28.47 6.84 9.48
N GLN A 15 27.45 6.92 10.33
CA GLN A 15 26.53 8.06 10.39
C GLN A 15 27.27 9.38 10.64
N LYS A 16 28.20 9.39 11.60
CA LYS A 16 29.05 10.54 11.88
C LYS A 16 29.89 10.94 10.67
N ARG A 17 30.52 9.97 9.99
CA ARG A 17 31.31 10.24 8.77
C ARG A 17 30.47 10.86 7.66
N TRP A 18 29.26 10.37 7.41
CA TRP A 18 28.38 10.95 6.41
C TRP A 18 27.98 12.40 6.73
N LEU A 19 27.67 12.67 8.00
CA LEU A 19 27.29 14.01 8.47
C LEU A 19 28.45 15.01 8.35
N GLU A 20 29.64 14.63 8.82
CA GLU A 20 30.84 15.49 8.75
C GLU A 20 31.26 15.79 7.31
N ALA A 21 31.15 14.79 6.43
CA ALA A 21 31.45 14.95 5.01
C ALA A 21 30.27 15.51 4.18
N ARG A 22 29.11 15.76 4.81
CA ARG A 22 27.90 16.31 4.17
C ARG A 22 27.47 15.53 2.92
N VAL A 23 27.61 14.19 2.97
CA VAL A 23 27.47 13.31 1.80
C VAL A 23 26.11 13.40 1.12
N PHE A 24 25.06 13.70 1.89
CA PHE A 24 23.67 13.73 1.41
C PHE A 24 23.10 15.15 1.26
N GLU A 25 23.94 16.18 1.44
CA GLU A 25 23.57 17.55 1.11
C GLU A 25 23.68 17.75 -0.40
N SER A 26 22.53 17.95 -1.07
CA SER A 26 22.48 18.03 -2.53
C SER A 26 22.24 19.47 -3.01
N ASP A 27 23.06 19.90 -3.95
CA ASP A 27 23.03 21.23 -4.59
C ASP A 27 23.06 21.05 -6.13
N PRO A 28 22.46 21.94 -6.92
CA PRO A 28 22.38 21.79 -8.37
C PRO A 28 23.74 21.55 -9.04
N ASN A 29 23.81 20.50 -9.86
CA ASN A 29 25.03 20.12 -10.57
C ASN A 29 24.74 19.83 -12.04
N SER A 30 25.07 20.77 -12.91
CA SER A 30 24.80 20.68 -14.36
C SER A 30 25.53 19.52 -15.06
N SER A 31 26.52 18.88 -14.43
CA SER A 31 27.22 17.71 -14.98
C SER A 31 26.49 16.37 -14.73
N LYS A 32 25.44 16.36 -13.90
CA LYS A 32 24.69 15.15 -13.55
C LYS A 32 23.19 15.31 -13.86
N PRO A 33 22.49 14.23 -14.23
CA PRO A 33 21.04 14.24 -14.22
C PRO A 33 20.53 14.35 -12.77
N LYS A 34 19.45 15.11 -12.55
CA LYS A 34 18.82 15.25 -11.24
C LYS A 34 17.86 14.09 -10.94
N TYR A 35 17.66 13.78 -9.67
CA TYR A 35 16.56 12.93 -9.23
C TYR A 35 16.00 13.39 -7.88
N PHE A 36 14.77 13.91 -7.90
CA PHE A 36 14.10 14.44 -6.72
C PHE A 36 13.07 13.44 -6.19
N ILE A 37 13.34 12.91 -4.99
CA ILE A 37 12.50 11.93 -4.31
C ILE A 37 11.91 12.55 -3.05
N THR A 38 10.64 12.28 -2.79
CA THR A 38 10.02 12.59 -1.49
C THR A 38 9.24 11.41 -0.96
N VAL A 39 9.06 11.39 0.35
CA VAL A 39 8.16 10.50 1.08
C VAL A 39 7.17 11.34 1.85
N ALA A 40 5.95 10.82 2.10
CA ALA A 40 5.00 11.49 2.97
C ALA A 40 5.63 11.84 4.31
N TYR A 41 5.58 13.12 4.68
CA TYR A 41 6.13 13.58 5.94
C TYR A 41 5.36 12.99 7.14
N PRO A 42 6.01 12.71 8.26
CA PRO A 42 5.34 12.13 9.41
C PRO A 42 4.51 13.16 10.18
N TYR A 43 3.46 12.69 10.83
CA TYR A 43 2.71 13.43 11.83
C TYR A 43 3.33 13.18 13.22
N PRO A 44 3.90 14.18 13.93
CA PRO A 44 4.64 13.97 15.16
C PRO A 44 3.71 13.93 16.38
N ASN A 45 2.78 12.98 16.45
CA ASN A 45 1.92 12.75 17.62
C ASN A 45 2.29 11.50 18.43
N SER A 46 3.23 10.71 17.93
CA SER A 46 3.75 9.50 18.55
C SER A 46 5.13 9.20 17.96
N PRO A 47 5.97 8.39 18.60
CA PRO A 47 7.24 8.00 18.00
C PRO A 47 7.01 7.18 16.73
N GLN A 48 8.01 7.14 15.86
CA GLN A 48 7.99 6.16 14.77
C GLN A 48 8.06 4.74 15.35
N HIS A 49 7.43 3.80 14.64
CA HIS A 49 7.50 2.37 14.94
C HIS A 49 8.00 1.60 13.72
N ILE A 50 8.34 0.32 13.88
CA ILE A 50 8.88 -0.53 12.80
C ILE A 50 8.04 -0.47 11.52
N GLY A 51 6.71 -0.39 11.62
CA GLY A 51 5.86 -0.24 10.42
C GLY A 51 6.14 0.99 9.56
N HIS A 52 6.59 2.09 10.15
CA HIS A 52 7.02 3.27 9.39
C HIS A 52 8.32 3.00 8.63
N LEU A 53 9.23 2.17 9.18
CA LEU A 53 10.53 1.89 8.58
C LEU A 53 10.39 1.45 7.12
N ARG A 54 9.36 0.65 6.79
CA ARG A 54 9.16 0.18 5.41
C ARG A 54 9.08 1.32 4.41
N THR A 55 8.19 2.29 4.64
CA THR A 55 7.93 3.39 3.72
C THR A 55 9.17 4.29 3.58
N TYR A 56 9.82 4.64 4.70
CA TYR A 56 10.98 5.55 4.68
C TYR A 56 12.26 4.85 4.19
N ALA A 57 12.50 3.60 4.57
CA ALA A 57 13.66 2.82 4.09
C ALA A 57 13.56 2.54 2.60
N LEU A 58 12.36 2.28 2.06
CA LEU A 58 12.16 2.11 0.62
C LEU A 58 12.51 3.38 -0.16
N ALA A 59 12.06 4.55 0.31
CA ALA A 59 12.42 5.83 -0.28
C ALA A 59 13.93 6.10 -0.23
N ASP A 60 14.58 5.75 0.89
CA ASP A 60 16.03 5.88 1.05
C ASP A 60 16.82 4.90 0.16
N VAL A 61 16.38 3.64 0.04
CA VAL A 61 16.97 2.65 -0.87
C VAL A 61 16.89 3.15 -2.32
N HIS A 62 15.74 3.69 -2.72
CA HIS A 62 15.58 4.28 -4.04
C HIS A 62 16.53 5.47 -4.24
N ALA A 63 16.63 6.38 -3.26
CA ALA A 63 17.54 7.52 -3.31
C ALA A 63 19.01 7.07 -3.44
N ARG A 64 19.43 6.06 -2.66
CA ARG A 64 20.79 5.50 -2.71
C ARG A 64 21.06 4.81 -4.06
N TYR A 65 20.13 4.03 -4.56
CA TYR A 65 20.25 3.40 -5.88
C TYR A 65 20.45 4.46 -6.98
N MET A 66 19.64 5.52 -6.98
CA MET A 66 19.77 6.58 -7.98
C MET A 66 21.08 7.36 -7.85
N ARG A 67 21.60 7.57 -6.64
CA ARG A 67 22.96 8.13 -6.46
C ARG A 67 24.02 7.22 -7.09
N GLN A 68 23.92 5.91 -6.86
CA GLN A 68 24.85 4.94 -7.45
C GLN A 68 24.69 4.82 -8.98
N LYS A 69 23.51 5.13 -9.54
CA LYS A 69 23.29 5.29 -10.99
C LYS A 69 23.86 6.61 -11.54
N GLY A 70 24.36 7.49 -10.67
CA GLY A 70 25.05 8.73 -11.02
C GLY A 70 24.19 9.98 -11.04
N TYR A 71 22.98 9.92 -10.47
CA TYR A 71 22.12 11.09 -10.36
C TYR A 71 22.55 11.99 -9.20
N GLU A 72 22.30 13.29 -9.35
CA GLU A 72 22.30 14.24 -8.23
C GLU A 72 20.95 14.13 -7.52
N VAL A 73 20.94 13.48 -6.35
CA VAL A 73 19.71 13.05 -5.69
C VAL A 73 19.36 13.95 -4.52
N LEU A 74 18.17 14.55 -4.58
CA LEU A 74 17.57 15.27 -3.48
C LEU A 74 16.52 14.39 -2.78
N LEU A 75 16.77 14.08 -1.50
CA LEU A 75 15.80 13.48 -0.58
C LEU A 75 15.68 14.38 0.65
N PRO A 76 14.67 15.26 0.75
CA PRO A 76 14.44 16.11 1.90
C PRO A 76 13.35 15.54 2.81
N LEU A 77 13.18 16.13 3.99
CA LEU A 77 12.08 15.77 4.90
C LEU A 77 11.60 17.00 5.69
N GLY A 78 10.31 17.03 6.00
CA GLY A 78 9.65 18.04 6.84
C GLY A 78 8.69 17.33 7.78
N PHE A 79 7.96 18.07 8.61
CA PHE A 79 7.11 17.49 9.67
C PHE A 79 5.71 18.11 9.68
N HIS A 80 4.68 17.26 9.68
CA HIS A 80 3.29 17.69 9.53
C HIS A 80 2.67 17.99 10.90
N TYR A 81 2.60 19.27 11.28
CA TYR A 81 2.02 19.70 12.55
C TYR A 81 0.52 20.03 12.42
N THR A 82 0.06 20.31 11.20
CA THR A 82 -1.31 20.75 10.89
C THR A 82 -2.33 19.68 11.24
N GLY A 83 -3.39 20.06 11.98
CA GLY A 83 -4.49 19.17 12.31
C GLY A 83 -4.90 19.21 13.78
N THR A 84 -5.75 18.26 14.16
CA THR A 84 -6.36 18.15 15.48
C THR A 84 -5.83 17.02 16.39
N PRO A 85 -5.09 15.98 15.94
CA PRO A 85 -4.71 14.88 16.84
C PRO A 85 -3.88 15.32 18.05
N VAL A 86 -2.85 16.15 17.88
CA VAL A 86 -2.06 16.65 19.04
C VAL A 86 -2.90 17.55 19.97
N LEU A 87 -3.85 18.30 19.41
CA LEU A 87 -4.79 19.12 20.19
C LEU A 87 -5.75 18.24 21.01
N SER A 88 -6.26 17.16 20.42
CA SER A 88 -7.14 16.20 21.08
C SER A 88 -6.39 15.47 22.21
N MET A 89 -5.15 15.02 21.97
CA MET A 89 -4.30 14.40 22.99
C MET A 89 -4.01 15.36 24.16
N ALA A 90 -3.63 16.60 23.88
CA ALA A 90 -3.34 17.59 24.92
C ALA A 90 -4.57 17.88 25.79
N LYS A 91 -5.76 18.00 25.19
CA LYS A 91 -7.03 18.16 25.93
C LYS A 91 -7.33 16.97 26.84
N ARG A 92 -7.14 15.74 26.35
CA ARG A 92 -7.33 14.49 27.13
C ARG A 92 -6.37 14.42 28.32
N LEU A 93 -5.09 14.75 28.12
CA LEU A 93 -4.11 14.82 29.20
C LEU A 93 -4.50 15.87 30.25
N LYS A 94 -4.97 17.04 29.80
CA LYS A 94 -5.46 18.11 30.69
C LYS A 94 -6.71 17.70 31.50
N SER A 95 -7.56 16.84 30.95
CA SER A 95 -8.72 16.28 31.66
C SER A 95 -8.40 15.11 32.60
N GLY A 96 -7.13 14.72 32.73
CA GLY A 96 -6.72 13.64 33.63
C GLY A 96 -6.96 12.22 33.07
N ASP A 97 -6.86 12.05 31.75
CA ASP A 97 -6.96 10.73 31.11
C ASP A 97 -5.78 9.82 31.50
N GLU A 98 -6.00 8.94 32.48
CA GLU A 98 -4.98 8.03 33.02
C GLU A 98 -4.56 6.93 32.04
N GLU A 99 -5.45 6.51 31.13
CA GLU A 99 -5.11 5.53 30.08
C GLU A 99 -4.09 6.14 29.12
N LEU A 100 -4.36 7.36 28.64
CA LEU A 100 -3.45 8.05 27.73
C LEU A 100 -2.09 8.31 28.39
N LYS A 101 -2.06 8.77 29.65
CA LYS A 101 -0.80 8.94 30.40
C LYS A 101 -0.01 7.63 30.48
N ARG A 102 -0.70 6.52 30.76
CA ARG A 102 -0.09 5.18 30.84
C ARG A 102 0.54 4.77 29.50
N ASP A 103 -0.11 5.07 28.38
CA ASP A 103 0.42 4.79 27.03
C ASP A 103 1.69 5.60 26.74
N PHE A 104 1.69 6.91 27.06
CA PHE A 104 2.86 7.77 26.88
C PHE A 104 4.09 7.25 27.63
N ILE A 105 3.91 6.76 28.86
CA ILE A 105 5.00 6.27 29.70
C ILE A 105 5.43 4.86 29.27
N ASN A 106 4.48 3.93 29.12
CA ASN A 106 4.82 2.51 28.96
C ASN A 106 5.11 2.12 27.52
N ILE A 107 4.41 2.71 26.55
CA ILE A 107 4.53 2.39 25.13
C ILE A 107 5.53 3.35 24.46
N TYR A 108 5.31 4.66 24.60
CA TYR A 108 6.16 5.66 23.93
C TYR A 108 7.42 6.04 24.71
N ARG A 109 7.58 5.53 25.94
CA ARG A 109 8.75 5.76 26.78
C ARG A 109 9.04 7.25 27.01
N VAL A 110 7.99 8.07 27.10
CA VAL A 110 8.14 9.50 27.39
C VAL A 110 8.49 9.68 28.86
N PRO A 111 9.57 10.44 29.19
CA PRO A 111 9.92 10.73 30.56
C PRO A 111 8.78 11.46 31.30
N PRO A 112 8.46 11.11 32.56
CA PRO A 112 7.37 11.74 33.32
C PRO A 112 7.44 13.27 33.35
N GLU A 113 8.64 13.83 33.52
CA GLU A 113 8.89 15.27 33.55
C GLU A 113 8.56 15.96 32.22
N VAL A 114 8.72 15.27 31.10
CA VAL A 114 8.36 15.80 29.78
C VAL A 114 6.85 15.71 29.58
N LEU A 115 6.22 14.63 30.04
CA LEU A 115 4.78 14.38 29.90
C LEU A 115 3.94 15.48 30.57
N GLU A 116 4.40 16.07 31.67
CA GLU A 116 3.73 17.21 32.32
C GLU A 116 3.53 18.41 31.37
N THR A 117 4.43 18.58 30.41
CA THR A 117 4.38 19.68 29.42
C THR A 117 3.41 19.41 28.27
N PHE A 118 2.90 18.18 28.12
CA PHE A 118 2.03 17.76 27.00
C PHE A 118 0.58 18.25 27.12
N THR A 119 0.28 19.06 28.15
CA THR A 119 -0.96 19.85 28.20
C THR A 119 -1.03 20.92 27.11
N GLU A 120 0.12 21.31 26.54
CA GLU A 120 0.22 22.19 25.38
C GLU A 120 0.50 21.38 24.09
N PRO A 121 -0.37 21.45 23.06
CA PRO A 121 -0.26 20.62 21.85
C PRO A 121 1.08 20.71 21.13
N ILE A 122 1.69 21.90 21.13
CA ILE A 122 2.97 22.15 20.46
C ILE A 122 4.14 21.39 21.11
N ASN A 123 4.06 21.11 22.41
CA ASN A 123 5.11 20.39 23.12
C ASN A 123 5.11 18.91 22.75
N ILE A 124 3.93 18.31 22.56
CA ILE A 124 3.78 16.95 22.01
C ILE A 124 4.46 16.88 20.64
N ALA A 125 4.07 17.80 19.74
CA ALA A 125 4.56 17.84 18.37
C ALA A 125 6.09 18.02 18.29
N ARG A 126 6.65 18.94 19.08
CA ARG A 126 8.11 19.16 19.14
C ARG A 126 8.86 17.95 19.68
N TYR A 127 8.37 17.34 20.76
CA TYR A 127 9.03 16.18 21.34
C TYR A 127 9.13 15.03 20.33
N PHE A 128 8.02 14.67 19.68
CA PHE A 128 8.03 13.58 18.72
C PHE A 128 8.69 13.94 17.40
N HIS A 129 8.68 15.20 16.96
CA HIS A 129 9.52 15.62 15.86
C HIS A 129 10.99 15.29 16.16
N HIS A 130 11.52 15.69 17.31
CA HIS A 130 12.90 15.36 17.70
C HIS A 130 13.15 13.84 17.78
N GLU A 131 12.21 13.08 18.36
CA GLU A 131 12.29 11.62 18.43
C GLU A 131 12.38 10.99 17.04
N ILE A 132 11.47 11.36 16.15
CA ILE A 132 11.37 10.82 14.78
C ILE A 132 12.62 11.18 13.97
N LYS A 133 13.03 12.45 13.99
CA LYS A 133 14.25 12.90 13.30
C LYS A 133 15.46 12.11 13.76
N GLN A 134 15.62 11.93 15.06
CA GLN A 134 16.72 11.17 15.62
C GLN A 134 16.67 9.69 15.20
N GLY A 135 15.48 9.08 15.18
CA GLY A 135 15.30 7.71 14.70
C GLY A 135 15.63 7.54 13.21
N MET A 136 15.34 8.54 12.37
CA MET A 136 15.71 8.53 10.95
C MET A 136 17.21 8.68 10.71
N ILE A 137 17.90 9.49 11.53
CA ILE A 137 19.36 9.59 11.52
C ILE A 137 19.98 8.26 11.96
N GLU A 138 19.47 7.67 13.04
CA GLU A 138 19.91 6.37 13.57
C GLU A 138 19.62 5.22 12.58
N ALA A 139 18.57 5.31 11.77
CA ALA A 139 18.29 4.38 10.67
C ALA A 139 19.19 4.58 9.42
N GLY A 140 20.00 5.64 9.41
CA GLY A 140 20.94 5.96 8.34
C GLY A 140 20.28 6.49 7.06
N TYR A 141 19.15 7.19 7.14
CA TYR A 141 18.52 7.76 5.95
C TYR A 141 19.33 8.91 5.36
N SER A 142 19.41 8.92 4.02
CA SER A 142 20.20 9.85 3.22
C SER A 142 19.48 11.18 2.95
N ILE A 143 19.03 11.82 4.03
CA ILE A 143 18.20 13.03 4.00
C ILE A 143 19.05 14.31 4.02
N ASP A 144 18.71 15.28 3.19
CA ASP A 144 19.23 16.66 3.27
C ASP A 144 18.45 17.46 4.32
N TRP A 145 18.95 17.47 5.55
CA TRP A 145 18.31 18.14 6.69
C TRP A 145 18.32 19.68 6.61
N ARG A 146 19.04 20.30 5.66
CA ARG A 146 19.00 21.77 5.48
C ARG A 146 17.61 22.26 5.04
N ARG A 147 16.80 21.35 4.49
CA ARG A 147 15.44 21.61 3.95
C ARG A 147 14.32 21.20 4.91
N GLU A 148 14.65 20.98 6.17
CA GLU A 148 13.69 20.70 7.22
C GLU A 148 12.78 21.91 7.49
N PHE A 149 11.50 21.64 7.70
CA PHE A 149 10.52 22.63 8.14
C PHE A 149 9.35 21.93 8.85
N THR A 150 8.52 22.69 9.56
CA THR A 150 7.23 22.24 10.09
C THR A 150 6.09 22.96 9.40
N THR A 151 4.92 22.33 9.29
CA THR A 151 3.78 22.94 8.60
C THR A 151 3.11 24.10 9.33
N ILE A 152 3.63 24.47 10.51
CA ILE A 152 3.21 25.68 11.23
C ILE A 152 4.26 26.79 11.15
N ASP A 153 5.38 26.55 10.46
CA ASP A 153 6.42 27.56 10.29
C ASP A 153 5.86 28.76 9.51
N PRO A 154 6.16 30.01 9.91
CA PRO A 154 5.54 31.17 9.28
C PRO A 154 5.79 31.28 7.76
N ALA A 155 6.98 30.91 7.28
CA ALA A 155 7.30 30.92 5.85
C ALA A 155 6.53 29.83 5.08
N TYR A 156 6.31 28.66 5.70
CA TYR A 156 5.46 27.63 5.13
C TYR A 156 3.99 28.06 5.08
N ASN A 157 3.50 28.72 6.13
CA ASN A 157 2.15 29.28 6.12
C ASN A 157 1.95 30.25 4.95
N LYS A 158 2.94 31.08 4.63
CA LYS A 158 2.87 32.00 3.48
C LYS A 158 2.80 31.27 2.15
N PHE A 159 3.55 30.18 2.01
CA PHE A 159 3.44 29.28 0.84
C PHE A 159 2.04 28.67 0.71
N ILE A 160 1.44 28.21 1.81
CA ILE A 160 0.07 27.66 1.81
C ILE A 160 -0.98 28.74 1.54
N GLU A 161 -0.81 29.94 2.08
CA GLU A 161 -1.69 31.09 1.76
C GLU A 161 -1.67 31.39 0.26
N TRP A 162 -0.49 31.41 -0.37
CA TRP A 162 -0.32 31.59 -1.82
C TRP A 162 -1.04 30.48 -2.60
N GLN A 163 -0.80 29.21 -2.23
CA GLN A 163 -1.46 28.06 -2.84
C GLN A 163 -2.98 28.23 -2.85
N PHE A 164 -3.56 28.53 -1.69
CA PHE A 164 -5.01 28.63 -1.53
C PHE A 164 -5.59 29.83 -2.27
N ARG A 165 -4.91 30.99 -2.25
CA ARG A 165 -5.34 32.15 -3.05
C ARG A 165 -5.37 31.82 -4.53
N ARG A 166 -4.39 31.05 -5.01
CA ARG A 166 -4.33 30.61 -6.40
C ARG A 166 -5.47 29.65 -6.76
N LEU A 167 -5.71 28.62 -5.95
CA LEU A 167 -6.85 27.70 -6.14
C LEU A 167 -8.20 28.44 -6.12
N HIS A 168 -8.35 29.42 -5.23
CA HIS A 168 -9.57 30.24 -5.16
C HIS A 168 -9.74 31.11 -6.40
N LYS A 169 -8.67 31.74 -6.89
CA LYS A 169 -8.67 32.51 -8.15
C LYS A 169 -9.02 31.66 -9.37
N LEU A 170 -8.66 30.38 -9.36
CA LEU A 170 -9.01 29.40 -10.40
C LEU A 170 -10.44 28.86 -10.29
N GLY A 171 -11.18 29.20 -9.22
CA GLY A 171 -12.56 28.74 -9.01
C GLY A 171 -12.66 27.34 -8.40
N TYR A 172 -11.57 26.78 -7.88
CA TYR A 172 -11.55 25.45 -7.28
C TYR A 172 -11.90 25.42 -5.78
N ILE A 173 -12.03 26.58 -5.14
CA ILE A 173 -12.50 26.67 -3.76
C ILE A 173 -13.97 27.11 -3.74
N THR A 174 -14.84 26.27 -3.20
CA THR A 174 -16.29 26.52 -3.08
C THR A 174 -16.71 26.62 -1.62
N LYS A 175 -17.91 27.14 -1.37
CA LYS A 175 -18.49 27.25 -0.03
C LYS A 175 -19.87 26.62 -0.03
N GLY A 176 -20.16 25.78 0.96
CA GLY A 176 -21.41 25.03 1.03
C GLY A 176 -21.75 24.55 2.43
N SER A 177 -22.78 23.70 2.51
CA SER A 177 -23.17 23.03 3.76
C SER A 177 -22.48 21.67 3.87
N HIS A 178 -21.90 21.36 5.03
CA HIS A 178 -21.23 20.07 5.27
C HIS A 178 -21.78 19.38 6.53
N PRO A 179 -22.28 18.15 6.42
CA PRO A 179 -22.65 17.38 7.60
C PRO A 179 -21.42 16.71 8.21
N VAL A 180 -21.32 16.71 9.54
CA VAL A 180 -20.26 15.99 10.28
C VAL A 180 -20.84 15.25 11.47
N GLY A 181 -20.19 14.14 11.84
CA GLY A 181 -20.37 13.56 13.16
C GLY A 181 -20.06 14.59 14.24
N TRP A 182 -20.92 14.72 15.23
CA TRP A 182 -20.92 15.81 16.21
C TRP A 182 -21.19 15.28 17.61
N CYS A 183 -20.35 15.68 18.58
CA CYS A 183 -20.62 15.42 19.98
C CYS A 183 -21.37 16.63 20.57
N PRO A 184 -22.65 16.49 20.96
CA PRO A 184 -23.41 17.59 21.54
C PRO A 184 -22.85 18.03 22.90
N SER A 185 -22.21 17.14 23.64
CA SER A 185 -21.59 17.46 24.94
C SER A 185 -20.24 18.20 24.80
N CYS A 186 -19.36 17.75 23.91
CA CYS A 186 -18.05 18.37 23.72
C CYS A 186 -18.07 19.59 22.80
N GLY A 187 -19.10 19.71 21.96
CA GLY A 187 -19.27 20.86 21.06
C GLY A 187 -18.25 20.89 19.91
N ASN A 188 -17.82 19.72 19.41
CA ASN A 188 -16.86 19.61 18.31
C ASN A 188 -17.23 18.48 17.32
N PRO A 189 -16.72 18.54 16.07
CA PRO A 189 -16.80 17.42 15.16
C PRO A 189 -16.06 16.21 15.73
N VAL A 190 -16.57 15.02 15.46
CA VAL A 190 -16.09 13.73 15.98
C VAL A 190 -15.68 12.88 14.78
N GLY A 191 -14.42 12.45 14.74
CA GLY A 191 -13.95 11.40 13.83
C GLY A 191 -13.65 10.10 14.57
N GLN A 192 -13.10 9.11 13.87
CA GLN A 192 -12.78 7.78 14.40
C GLN A 192 -12.10 7.82 15.77
N HIS A 193 -11.05 8.63 15.92
CA HIS A 193 -10.24 8.67 17.15
C HIS A 193 -10.95 9.32 18.36
N ASP A 194 -12.05 10.04 18.12
CA ASP A 194 -12.83 10.73 19.14
C ASP A 194 -13.99 9.86 19.69
N THR A 195 -14.27 8.71 19.06
CA THR A 195 -15.33 7.77 19.47
C THR A 195 -14.80 6.64 20.35
N ARG A 196 -15.69 6.02 21.12
CA ARG A 196 -15.40 4.79 21.88
C ARG A 196 -15.31 3.63 20.90
N GLY A 197 -14.23 2.86 20.98
CA GLY A 197 -13.98 1.74 20.08
C GLY A 197 -13.43 2.12 18.70
N ASP A 198 -13.03 3.39 18.51
CA ASP A 198 -12.44 3.89 17.26
C ASP A 198 -13.31 3.59 16.02
N VAL A 199 -14.60 3.92 16.11
CA VAL A 199 -15.61 3.79 15.04
C VAL A 199 -15.78 5.13 14.33
N GLU A 200 -15.62 5.17 13.00
CA GLU A 200 -15.84 6.40 12.22
C GLU A 200 -17.35 6.68 12.07
N PRO A 201 -17.83 7.91 12.37
CA PRO A 201 -19.23 8.26 12.12
C PRO A 201 -19.58 8.30 10.63
N GLU A 202 -20.44 7.39 10.18
CA GLU A 202 -20.86 7.32 8.77
C GLU A 202 -22.16 8.09 8.56
N VAL A 203 -22.05 9.26 7.93
CA VAL A 203 -23.20 10.12 7.63
C VAL A 203 -23.77 9.78 6.26
N SER A 204 -25.09 9.62 6.17
CA SER A 204 -25.82 9.38 4.92
C SER A 204 -27.03 10.29 4.77
N GLU A 205 -27.49 10.43 3.53
CA GLU A 205 -28.68 11.19 3.15
C GLU A 205 -29.94 10.31 3.18
N PHE A 206 -30.86 10.65 4.08
CA PHE A 206 -32.21 10.09 4.13
C PHE A 206 -33.17 11.04 3.43
N THR A 207 -34.20 10.48 2.79
CA THR A 207 -35.32 11.24 2.27
C THR A 207 -36.40 11.32 3.34
N LEU A 208 -36.76 12.54 3.73
CA LEU A 208 -37.75 12.85 4.76
C LEU A 208 -39.08 13.21 4.09
N ILE A 209 -39.95 12.22 3.87
CA ILE A 209 -41.18 12.35 3.11
C ILE A 209 -42.32 12.87 4.00
N LYS A 210 -42.99 13.96 3.60
CA LYS A 210 -44.00 14.66 4.41
C LYS A 210 -45.41 14.08 4.20
N PHE A 211 -45.84 13.16 5.05
CA PHE A 211 -47.23 12.67 5.05
C PHE A 211 -48.18 13.71 5.63
N ILE A 212 -49.38 13.86 5.05
CA ILE A 212 -50.29 14.96 5.40
C ILE A 212 -51.26 14.53 6.50
N HIS A 213 -51.30 15.27 7.61
CA HIS A 213 -52.20 15.06 8.75
C HIS A 213 -52.91 16.36 9.15
N GLY A 214 -54.08 16.61 8.55
CA GLY A 214 -54.78 17.89 8.72
C GLY A 214 -53.93 19.04 8.19
N GLU A 215 -53.66 20.05 9.03
CA GLU A 215 -52.77 21.18 8.71
C GLU A 215 -51.29 20.91 9.04
N SER A 216 -50.95 19.69 9.44
CA SER A 216 -49.59 19.31 9.86
C SER A 216 -49.02 18.18 9.00
N TYR A 217 -47.70 18.05 9.00
CA TYR A 217 -47.00 16.94 8.35
C TYR A 217 -46.47 15.94 9.38
N LEU A 218 -46.53 14.65 9.04
CA LEU A 218 -45.79 13.56 9.68
C LEU A 218 -44.63 13.19 8.75
N PRO A 219 -43.43 13.74 8.95
CA PRO A 219 -42.30 13.45 8.08
C PRO A 219 -41.77 12.04 8.39
N THR A 220 -41.56 11.19 7.40
CA THR A 220 -41.00 9.84 7.55
C THR A 220 -39.63 9.74 6.90
N ALA A 221 -38.60 9.31 7.63
CA ALA A 221 -37.26 9.19 7.09
C ALA A 221 -37.06 7.81 6.42
N THR A 222 -36.51 7.78 5.21
CA THR A 222 -36.24 6.54 4.47
C THR A 222 -34.99 6.64 3.59
N LEU A 223 -34.27 5.53 3.44
CA LEU A 223 -33.21 5.35 2.44
C LEU A 223 -33.74 4.85 1.08
N ARG A 224 -35.03 4.53 1.04
CA ARG A 224 -35.74 3.91 -0.08
C ARG A 224 -36.94 4.75 -0.49
N PRO A 225 -36.73 5.98 -1.00
CA PRO A 225 -37.84 6.85 -1.40
C PRO A 225 -38.70 6.26 -2.51
N GLU A 226 -38.15 5.38 -3.35
CA GLU A 226 -38.87 4.70 -4.43
C GLU A 226 -40.02 3.81 -3.94
N THR A 227 -39.99 3.38 -2.67
CA THR A 227 -41.03 2.50 -2.11
C THR A 227 -42.25 3.24 -1.59
N VAL A 228 -42.27 4.58 -1.65
CA VAL A 228 -43.37 5.43 -1.16
C VAL A 228 -44.73 5.09 -1.79
N PHE A 229 -44.75 4.52 -3.00
CA PHE A 229 -45.96 4.07 -3.68
C PHE A 229 -46.63 2.87 -3.01
N GLY A 230 -45.85 2.08 -2.26
CA GLY A 230 -46.29 0.84 -1.62
C GLY A 230 -46.64 1.00 -0.14
N VAL A 231 -46.75 2.24 0.35
CA VAL A 231 -46.96 2.50 1.78
C VAL A 231 -48.38 2.14 2.18
N THR A 232 -48.51 1.25 3.17
CA THR A 232 -49.83 0.77 3.65
C THR A 232 -50.29 1.45 4.93
N ASN A 233 -49.34 1.91 5.75
CA ASN A 233 -49.58 2.56 7.03
C ASN A 233 -48.34 3.37 7.47
N VAL A 234 -48.48 4.11 8.57
CA VAL A 234 -47.36 4.78 9.24
C VAL A 234 -47.17 4.17 10.63
N TRP A 235 -45.93 3.91 11.03
CA TRP A 235 -45.58 3.41 12.36
C TRP A 235 -45.15 4.54 13.29
N ILE A 236 -45.69 4.51 14.51
CA ILE A 236 -45.34 5.41 15.61
C ILE A 236 -45.12 4.60 16.88
N HIS A 237 -44.09 4.96 17.66
CA HIS A 237 -43.88 4.37 18.97
C HIS A 237 -44.92 4.93 19.95
N PRO A 238 -45.91 4.14 20.42
CA PRO A 238 -47.06 4.68 21.12
C PRO A 238 -46.71 5.27 22.48
N GLU A 239 -45.63 4.81 23.12
CA GLU A 239 -45.24 5.24 24.47
C GLU A 239 -44.26 6.42 24.47
N SER A 240 -43.72 6.80 23.30
CA SER A 240 -42.76 7.91 23.18
C SER A 240 -43.48 9.27 23.15
N ILE A 241 -42.74 10.33 23.47
CA ILE A 241 -43.25 11.70 23.42
C ILE A 241 -42.98 12.29 22.04
N TYR A 242 -44.03 12.83 21.43
CA TYR A 242 -44.00 13.55 20.16
C TYR A 242 -44.36 15.01 20.40
N VAL A 243 -43.93 15.86 19.47
CA VAL A 243 -44.20 17.29 19.50
C VAL A 243 -44.88 17.74 18.23
N LYS A 244 -45.86 18.64 18.34
CA LYS A 244 -46.26 19.50 17.24
C LYS A 244 -45.36 20.72 17.28
N ALA A 245 -44.55 20.92 16.25
CA ALA A 245 -43.59 22.01 16.18
C ALA A 245 -43.73 22.77 14.85
N ARG A 246 -43.43 24.07 14.87
CA ARG A 246 -43.21 24.83 13.65
C ARG A 246 -41.76 24.63 13.21
N VAL A 247 -41.55 23.98 12.08
CA VAL A 247 -40.25 23.66 11.48
C VAL A 247 -40.13 24.40 10.15
N ASP A 248 -39.19 25.35 10.05
CA ASP A 248 -38.98 26.18 8.85
C ASP A 248 -40.28 26.80 8.28
N GLY A 249 -41.22 27.14 9.17
CA GLY A 249 -42.51 27.74 8.81
C GLY A 249 -43.68 26.76 8.68
N GLU A 250 -43.44 25.45 8.57
CA GLU A 250 -44.45 24.40 8.45
C GLU A 250 -44.79 23.75 9.81
N PHE A 251 -45.99 23.18 9.98
CA PHE A 251 -46.33 22.43 11.19
C PHE A 251 -45.97 20.96 11.04
N TRP A 252 -45.02 20.47 11.82
CA TRP A 252 -44.58 19.08 11.80
C TRP A 252 -44.92 18.38 13.10
N ILE A 253 -45.17 17.07 13.02
CA ILE A 253 -45.26 16.17 14.16
C ILE A 253 -44.07 15.22 14.11
N ILE A 254 -43.16 15.37 15.07
CA ILE A 254 -41.90 14.62 15.16
C ILE A 254 -41.66 14.17 16.60
N SER A 255 -40.77 13.20 16.81
CA SER A 255 -40.36 12.78 18.15
C SER A 255 -39.70 13.94 18.92
N ARG A 256 -39.93 14.00 20.24
CA ARG A 256 -39.29 14.99 21.11
C ARG A 256 -37.76 14.85 21.13
N ASP A 257 -37.25 13.63 20.98
CA ASP A 257 -35.83 13.31 21.02
C ASP A 257 -35.04 13.88 19.83
N VAL A 258 -35.72 14.17 18.71
CA VAL A 258 -35.06 14.66 17.49
C VAL A 258 -35.05 16.18 17.35
N VAL A 259 -35.70 16.91 18.26
CA VAL A 259 -35.80 18.39 18.20
C VAL A 259 -34.42 19.06 18.17
N GLU A 260 -33.53 18.69 19.07
CA GLU A 260 -32.17 19.26 19.11
C GLU A 260 -31.33 18.82 17.91
N LYS A 261 -31.51 17.58 17.44
CA LYS A 261 -30.87 17.09 16.21
C LYS A 261 -31.29 17.94 15.00
N PHE A 262 -32.58 18.25 14.85
CA PHE A 262 -33.07 19.05 13.73
C PHE A 262 -32.48 20.47 13.77
N LYS A 263 -32.35 21.07 14.96
CA LYS A 263 -31.64 22.35 15.13
C LYS A 263 -30.18 22.25 14.70
N LEU A 264 -29.47 21.17 15.06
CA LEU A 264 -28.09 20.91 14.62
C LEU A 264 -27.97 20.68 13.11
N LEU A 265 -29.03 20.19 12.47
CA LEU A 265 -29.13 20.06 11.01
C LEU A 265 -29.52 21.39 10.32
N GLY A 266 -29.62 22.48 11.09
CA GLY A 266 -29.84 23.83 10.58
C GLY A 266 -31.30 24.24 10.40
N LYS A 267 -32.24 23.49 10.98
CA LYS A 267 -33.69 23.78 10.99
C LYS A 267 -34.08 24.75 12.10
N GLU A 268 -35.02 25.64 11.81
CA GLU A 268 -35.68 26.46 12.81
C GLU A 268 -36.86 25.69 13.41
N VAL A 269 -36.71 25.21 14.65
CA VAL A 269 -37.73 24.39 15.33
C VAL A 269 -38.28 25.11 16.55
N ASN A 270 -39.58 25.43 16.51
CA ASN A 270 -40.34 25.98 17.65
C ASN A 270 -41.43 24.99 18.10
N VAL A 271 -41.29 24.42 19.30
CA VAL A 271 -42.24 23.45 19.85
C VAL A 271 -43.50 24.17 20.33
N LEU A 272 -44.67 23.69 19.89
CA LEU A 272 -45.98 24.28 20.23
C LEU A 272 -46.73 23.43 21.26
N GLU A 273 -46.64 22.10 21.13
CA GLU A 273 -47.35 21.15 21.98
C GLU A 273 -46.53 19.87 22.09
N GLU A 274 -46.55 19.22 23.27
CA GLU A 274 -46.01 17.88 23.49
C GLU A 274 -47.14 16.92 23.87
N PHE A 275 -47.11 15.70 23.32
CA PHE A 275 -48.11 14.68 23.62
C PHE A 275 -47.54 13.26 23.44
N ASN A 276 -48.21 12.28 24.02
CA ASN A 276 -47.82 10.88 23.91
C ASN A 276 -48.24 10.27 22.56
N GLY A 277 -47.37 9.47 21.94
CA GLY A 277 -47.58 8.89 20.61
C GLY A 277 -48.89 8.13 20.45
N LYS A 278 -49.43 7.54 21.54
CA LYS A 278 -50.73 6.87 21.58
C LYS A 278 -51.89 7.72 21.06
N VAL A 279 -51.79 9.05 21.14
CA VAL A 279 -52.82 9.99 20.67
C VAL A 279 -52.92 10.03 19.13
N LEU A 280 -51.88 9.59 18.43
CA LEU A 280 -51.87 9.50 16.97
C LEU A 280 -52.37 8.15 16.45
N ILE A 281 -52.33 7.11 17.29
CA ILE A 281 -52.73 5.76 16.89
C ILE A 281 -54.22 5.73 16.51
N GLY A 282 -54.53 5.09 15.38
CA GLY A 282 -55.87 5.03 14.82
C GLY A 282 -56.31 6.26 14.03
N LYS A 283 -55.52 7.33 14.01
CA LYS A 283 -55.70 8.44 13.08
C LYS A 283 -55.18 8.06 11.68
N TYR A 284 -55.39 8.96 10.73
CA TYR A 284 -55.02 8.74 9.33
C TYR A 284 -54.15 9.88 8.81
N VAL A 285 -53.32 9.54 7.84
CA VAL A 285 -52.54 10.49 7.03
C VAL A 285 -52.78 10.24 5.55
N LEU A 286 -52.49 11.24 4.72
CA LEU A 286 -52.47 11.08 3.27
C LEU A 286 -51.03 10.89 2.80
N ASN A 287 -50.83 9.88 1.95
CA ASN A 287 -49.58 9.69 1.23
C ASN A 287 -49.39 10.85 0.22
N PRO A 288 -48.27 11.60 0.26
CA PRO A 288 -48.09 12.80 -0.56
C PRO A 288 -47.91 12.50 -2.06
N VAL A 289 -47.69 11.22 -2.40
CA VAL A 289 -47.45 10.76 -3.77
C VAL A 289 -48.71 10.15 -4.35
N THR A 290 -49.32 9.21 -3.64
CA THR A 290 -50.48 8.45 -4.15
C THR A 290 -51.82 9.07 -3.76
N GLY A 291 -51.84 9.98 -2.77
CA GLY A 291 -53.07 10.52 -2.19
C GLY A 291 -53.86 9.52 -1.34
N LEU A 292 -53.36 8.30 -1.17
CA LEU A 292 -54.04 7.26 -0.39
C LEU A 292 -54.12 7.66 1.08
N ARG A 293 -55.30 7.44 1.67
CA ARG A 293 -55.55 7.62 3.09
C ARG A 293 -55.14 6.34 3.82
N ILE A 294 -54.09 6.45 4.65
CA ILE A 294 -53.48 5.31 5.35
C ILE A 294 -53.52 5.51 6.87
N PRO A 295 -53.67 4.44 7.67
CA PRO A 295 -53.75 4.53 9.12
C PRO A 295 -52.38 4.73 9.78
N ILE A 296 -52.38 5.33 10.97
CA ILE A 296 -51.24 5.38 11.88
C ILE A 296 -51.39 4.23 12.89
N LEU A 297 -50.40 3.33 12.92
CA LEU A 297 -50.41 2.10 13.70
C LEU A 297 -49.28 2.07 14.74
N PRO A 298 -49.44 1.30 15.84
CA PRO A 298 -48.42 1.24 16.89
C PRO A 298 -47.24 0.38 16.43
N GLY A 299 -46.03 0.95 16.41
CA GLY A 299 -44.78 0.26 16.08
C GLY A 299 -43.77 0.41 17.21
N PHE A 300 -43.63 -0.61 18.06
CA PHE A 300 -42.70 -0.59 19.21
C PHE A 300 -41.22 -0.72 18.79
N PHE A 301 -40.96 -1.14 17.55
CA PHE A 301 -39.62 -1.18 16.97
C PHE A 301 -39.14 0.20 16.49
N VAL A 302 -40.04 1.20 16.41
CA VAL A 302 -39.68 2.54 15.95
C VAL A 302 -38.81 3.23 17.00
N ASP A 303 -37.56 3.50 16.63
CA ASP A 303 -36.63 4.25 17.46
C ASP A 303 -36.98 5.75 17.42
N PRO A 304 -37.42 6.35 18.54
CA PRO A 304 -37.81 7.76 18.57
C PRO A 304 -36.64 8.72 18.33
N LYS A 305 -35.39 8.26 18.40
CA LYS A 305 -34.19 9.07 18.11
C LYS A 305 -33.76 9.00 16.64
N ALA A 306 -34.30 8.07 15.85
CA ALA A 306 -33.92 7.85 14.45
C ALA A 306 -34.80 8.65 13.48
N GLY A 307 -34.20 9.29 12.48
CA GLY A 307 -34.95 10.08 11.51
C GLY A 307 -35.78 11.17 12.20
N SER A 308 -37.10 11.13 12.01
CA SER A 308 -38.10 11.95 12.71
C SER A 308 -38.79 11.25 13.89
N GLY A 309 -38.49 9.97 14.15
CA GLY A 309 -39.26 9.08 15.02
C GLY A 309 -40.57 8.60 14.40
N VAL A 310 -40.76 8.74 13.09
CA VAL A 310 -41.93 8.28 12.35
C VAL A 310 -41.47 7.48 11.13
N VAL A 311 -42.04 6.30 10.92
CA VAL A 311 -41.61 5.37 9.86
C VAL A 311 -42.77 5.09 8.90
N MET A 312 -42.53 5.16 7.60
CA MET A 312 -43.52 4.72 6.61
C MET A 312 -43.41 3.20 6.43
N SER A 313 -44.55 2.51 6.46
CA SER A 313 -44.60 1.04 6.38
C SER A 313 -44.77 0.59 4.93
N VAL A 314 -43.83 -0.20 4.41
CA VAL A 314 -43.90 -0.83 3.08
C VAL A 314 -43.77 -2.36 3.19
N PRO A 315 -44.80 -3.07 3.68
CA PRO A 315 -44.76 -4.51 3.95
C PRO A 315 -44.41 -5.40 2.75
N ALA A 316 -44.53 -4.91 1.52
CA ALA A 316 -44.16 -5.70 0.34
C ALA A 316 -42.65 -5.85 0.17
N HIS A 317 -41.88 -4.86 0.66
CA HIS A 317 -40.46 -4.71 0.35
C HIS A 317 -39.58 -4.56 1.60
N ALA A 318 -40.16 -4.35 2.78
CA ALA A 318 -39.47 -4.26 4.07
C ALA A 318 -39.89 -5.40 5.00
N PRO A 319 -38.98 -6.35 5.32
CA PRO A 319 -39.27 -7.47 6.22
C PRO A 319 -39.78 -7.04 7.61
N TYR A 320 -39.19 -5.99 8.20
CA TYR A 320 -39.66 -5.42 9.47
C TYR A 320 -41.13 -5.01 9.42
N ASP A 321 -41.54 -4.32 8.35
CA ASP A 321 -42.91 -3.85 8.18
C ASP A 321 -43.90 -5.00 7.96
N TYR A 322 -43.48 -6.02 7.21
CA TYR A 322 -44.27 -7.23 6.99
C TYR A 322 -44.57 -7.95 8.30
N VAL A 323 -43.53 -8.28 9.06
CA VAL A 323 -43.67 -9.00 10.33
C VAL A 323 -44.49 -8.17 11.33
N ALA A 324 -44.23 -6.87 11.43
CA ALA A 324 -44.96 -5.99 12.33
C ALA A 324 -46.46 -5.88 11.99
N LEU A 325 -46.80 -5.85 10.70
CA LEU A 325 -48.19 -5.81 10.26
C LEU A 325 -48.91 -7.13 10.53
N GLU A 326 -48.29 -8.27 10.24
CA GLU A 326 -48.89 -9.60 10.48
C GLU A 326 -49.08 -9.86 11.98
N GLU A 327 -48.10 -9.54 12.83
CA GLU A 327 -48.27 -9.62 14.28
C GLU A 327 -49.42 -8.74 14.79
N LEU A 328 -49.56 -7.51 14.26
CA LEU A 328 -50.65 -6.63 14.67
C LEU A 328 -52.03 -7.20 14.29
N LYS A 329 -52.14 -7.88 13.14
CA LYS A 329 -53.38 -8.55 12.71
C LYS A 329 -53.76 -9.71 13.62
N GLU A 330 -52.78 -10.41 14.20
CA GLU A 330 -52.97 -11.53 15.11
C GLU A 330 -53.22 -11.07 16.57
N HIS A 331 -52.65 -9.94 16.99
CA HIS A 331 -52.74 -9.42 18.36
C HIS A 331 -54.03 -8.63 18.66
N SER A 332 -55.12 -9.36 18.91
CA SER A 332 -56.43 -8.77 19.26
C SER A 332 -56.41 -7.86 20.51
N GLU A 333 -55.47 -8.04 21.44
CA GLU A 333 -55.32 -7.19 22.63
C GLU A 333 -54.78 -5.80 22.30
N LEU A 334 -53.81 -5.68 21.39
CA LEU A 334 -53.27 -4.39 20.95
C LEU A 334 -54.32 -3.59 20.17
N ILE A 335 -55.09 -4.27 19.31
CA ILE A 335 -56.21 -3.68 18.58
C ILE A 335 -57.24 -3.10 19.56
N LYS A 336 -57.60 -3.85 20.62
CA LYS A 336 -58.49 -3.36 21.69
C LYS A 336 -57.87 -2.23 22.51
N ARG A 337 -56.59 -2.34 22.90
CA ARG A 337 -55.88 -1.35 23.75
C ARG A 337 -55.86 0.04 23.12
N TYR A 338 -55.76 0.12 21.79
CA TYR A 338 -55.72 1.38 21.05
C TYR A 338 -57.02 1.69 20.29
N ASN A 339 -58.10 0.96 20.57
CA ASN A 339 -59.42 1.15 19.94
C ASN A 339 -59.37 1.17 18.39
N LEU A 340 -58.57 0.28 17.81
CA LEU A 340 -58.43 0.11 16.37
C LEU A 340 -59.56 -0.78 15.83
N ASN A 341 -60.01 -0.52 14.60
CA ASN A 341 -61.03 -1.35 13.94
C ASN A 341 -60.38 -2.62 13.39
N VAL A 342 -60.82 -3.79 13.88
CA VAL A 342 -60.30 -5.12 13.49
C VAL A 342 -60.40 -5.35 11.99
N ASP A 343 -61.53 -4.97 11.37
CA ASP A 343 -61.78 -5.22 9.95
C ASP A 343 -60.88 -4.35 9.07
N ASP A 344 -60.67 -3.10 9.48
CA ASP A 344 -59.76 -2.17 8.78
C ASP A 344 -58.32 -2.71 8.83
N ILE A 345 -57.82 -3.18 9.98
CA ILE A 345 -56.47 -3.73 10.12
C ILE A 345 -56.28 -5.02 9.31
N LYS A 346 -57.26 -5.95 9.37
CA LYS A 346 -57.20 -7.20 8.61
C LYS A 346 -57.27 -6.98 7.10
N SER A 347 -57.87 -5.88 6.66
CA SER A 347 -57.97 -5.53 5.24
C SER A 347 -56.66 -5.00 4.63
N ILE A 348 -55.68 -4.58 5.46
CA ILE A 348 -54.41 -4.04 4.99
C ILE A 348 -53.59 -5.13 4.30
N LYS A 349 -53.34 -4.97 3.01
CA LYS A 349 -52.52 -5.89 2.19
C LYS A 349 -51.23 -5.20 1.73
N PRO A 350 -50.10 -5.91 1.67
CA PRO A 350 -48.88 -5.41 1.04
C PRO A 350 -49.15 -4.94 -0.39
N ILE A 351 -48.59 -3.79 -0.77
CA ILE A 351 -48.73 -3.23 -2.12
C ILE A 351 -47.40 -3.40 -2.85
N PRO A 352 -47.30 -4.31 -3.83
CA PRO A 352 -46.06 -4.55 -4.54
C PRO A 352 -45.77 -3.41 -5.52
N VAL A 353 -44.57 -2.84 -5.44
CA VAL A 353 -44.11 -1.72 -6.30
C VAL A 353 -42.80 -2.02 -7.04
N ILE A 354 -42.11 -3.10 -6.67
CA ILE A 354 -40.90 -3.60 -7.33
C ILE A 354 -41.15 -5.02 -7.86
N ARG A 355 -40.61 -5.32 -9.05
CA ARG A 355 -40.46 -6.68 -9.56
C ARG A 355 -39.02 -7.12 -9.35
N LEU A 356 -38.85 -8.29 -8.75
CA LEU A 356 -37.55 -8.90 -8.50
C LEU A 356 -37.60 -10.36 -8.96
N GLU A 357 -36.69 -10.74 -9.85
CA GLU A 357 -36.61 -12.11 -10.35
C GLU A 357 -36.21 -13.09 -9.23
N GLY A 358 -36.88 -14.24 -9.16
CA GLY A 358 -36.67 -15.25 -8.11
C GLY A 358 -37.42 -14.99 -6.80
N TYR A 359 -38.25 -13.95 -6.75
CA TYR A 359 -39.17 -13.65 -5.65
C TYR A 359 -40.62 -13.63 -6.17
N SER A 360 -41.58 -13.79 -5.26
CA SER A 360 -43.01 -13.58 -5.51
C SER A 360 -43.32 -12.09 -5.67
N GLU A 361 -44.61 -11.73 -5.70
CA GLU A 361 -45.00 -10.32 -5.69
C GLU A 361 -44.62 -9.59 -4.40
N ILE A 362 -44.37 -10.31 -3.31
CA ILE A 362 -44.10 -9.76 -1.98
C ILE A 362 -42.73 -10.28 -1.50
N PRO A 363 -41.61 -9.70 -1.98
CA PRO A 363 -40.26 -10.16 -1.62
C PRO A 363 -39.99 -10.23 -0.11
N ALA A 364 -40.59 -9.31 0.67
CA ALA A 364 -40.47 -9.32 2.12
C ALA A 364 -41.09 -10.57 2.77
N GLU A 365 -42.22 -11.06 2.25
CA GLU A 365 -42.85 -12.29 2.76
C GLU A 365 -41.98 -13.52 2.44
N ASP A 366 -41.42 -13.59 1.23
CA ASP A 366 -40.59 -14.71 0.80
C ASP A 366 -39.32 -14.83 1.64
N ILE A 367 -38.66 -13.70 1.93
CA ILE A 367 -37.43 -13.71 2.73
C ILE A 367 -37.73 -14.07 4.19
N VAL A 368 -38.83 -13.56 4.76
CA VAL A 368 -39.27 -13.87 6.12
C VAL A 368 -39.52 -15.36 6.26
N LYS A 369 -40.20 -15.98 5.28
CA LYS A 369 -40.40 -17.44 5.23
C LYS A 369 -39.08 -18.20 5.05
N ARG A 370 -38.20 -17.73 4.16
CA ARG A 370 -36.90 -18.38 3.88
C ARG A 370 -35.99 -18.39 5.11
N PHE A 371 -35.95 -17.29 5.86
CA PHE A 371 -35.14 -17.16 7.09
C PHE A 371 -35.81 -17.78 8.32
N ASN A 372 -37.07 -18.22 8.18
CA ASN A 372 -37.92 -18.77 9.25
C ASN A 372 -38.04 -17.81 10.45
N ILE A 373 -38.26 -16.53 10.13
CA ILE A 373 -38.42 -15.45 11.11
C ILE A 373 -39.79 -15.59 11.77
N LYS A 374 -39.82 -15.48 13.10
CA LYS A 374 -41.04 -15.70 13.89
C LYS A 374 -41.70 -14.42 14.38
N ASP A 375 -40.90 -13.43 14.78
CA ASP A 375 -41.39 -12.21 15.38
C ASP A 375 -40.43 -11.03 15.15
N GLN A 376 -40.87 -9.82 15.51
CA GLN A 376 -40.13 -8.57 15.35
C GLN A 376 -38.80 -8.50 16.14
N LYS A 377 -38.55 -9.41 17.08
CA LYS A 377 -37.33 -9.44 17.91
C LYS A 377 -36.28 -10.43 17.40
N ASP A 378 -36.59 -11.18 16.34
CA ASP A 378 -35.64 -12.12 15.74
C ASP A 378 -34.45 -11.36 15.14
N SER A 379 -33.23 -11.71 15.57
CA SER A 379 -32.01 -11.04 15.11
C SER A 379 -31.75 -11.22 13.62
N LYS A 380 -32.36 -12.22 12.97
CA LYS A 380 -32.23 -12.48 11.53
C LYS A 380 -32.99 -11.48 10.65
N LEU A 381 -33.85 -10.65 11.24
CA LEU A 381 -34.68 -9.70 10.50
C LEU A 381 -33.85 -8.59 9.85
N GLU A 382 -32.72 -8.23 10.46
CA GLU A 382 -31.74 -7.30 9.90
C GLU A 382 -31.07 -7.89 8.65
N ASP A 383 -30.54 -9.12 8.75
CA ASP A 383 -29.92 -9.84 7.61
C ASP A 383 -30.91 -10.00 6.43
N ALA A 384 -32.16 -10.37 6.73
CA ALA A 384 -33.21 -10.51 5.73
C ALA A 384 -33.53 -9.18 5.03
N THR A 385 -33.52 -8.07 5.78
CA THR A 385 -33.73 -6.72 5.23
C THR A 385 -32.59 -6.31 4.31
N VAL A 386 -31.34 -6.55 4.71
CA VAL A 386 -30.15 -6.27 3.89
C VAL A 386 -30.17 -7.07 2.59
N GLU A 387 -30.51 -8.37 2.64
CA GLU A 387 -30.57 -9.23 1.44
C GLU A 387 -31.62 -8.75 0.43
N VAL A 388 -32.83 -8.43 0.89
CA VAL A 388 -33.91 -7.93 0.01
C VAL A 388 -33.54 -6.56 -0.55
N TYR A 389 -33.06 -5.63 0.27
CA TYR A 389 -32.72 -4.28 -0.18
C TYR A 389 -31.61 -4.30 -1.23
N SER A 390 -30.56 -5.10 -1.00
CA SER A 390 -29.46 -5.27 -1.97
C SER A 390 -29.95 -5.90 -3.27
N SER A 391 -30.76 -6.96 -3.19
CA SER A 391 -31.29 -7.64 -4.37
C SER A 391 -32.18 -6.73 -5.21
N GLU A 392 -33.08 -5.97 -4.56
CA GLU A 392 -33.95 -5.01 -5.24
C GLU A 392 -33.16 -3.86 -5.83
N PHE A 393 -32.14 -3.34 -5.16
CA PHE A 393 -31.32 -2.24 -5.68
C PHE A 393 -30.55 -2.64 -6.94
N HIS A 394 -29.99 -3.85 -6.98
CA HIS A 394 -29.15 -4.31 -8.10
C HIS A 394 -29.93 -4.95 -9.25
N LYS A 395 -31.07 -5.58 -8.98
CA LYS A 395 -31.80 -6.40 -9.96
C LYS A 395 -33.29 -6.03 -10.10
N GLY A 396 -33.79 -5.14 -9.25
CA GLY A 396 -35.21 -4.79 -9.22
C GLY A 396 -35.60 -3.75 -10.27
N PHE A 397 -36.84 -3.86 -10.74
CA PHE A 397 -37.46 -2.89 -11.64
C PHE A 397 -38.80 -2.41 -11.08
N MET A 398 -39.11 -1.13 -11.24
CA MET A 398 -40.36 -0.54 -10.76
C MET A 398 -41.59 -1.09 -11.52
N ARG A 399 -42.70 -1.32 -10.81
CA ARG A 399 -43.99 -1.81 -11.34
C ARG A 399 -44.82 -0.70 -11.99
N GLU A 400 -45.88 -1.09 -12.70
CA GLU A 400 -46.82 -0.22 -13.42
C GLU A 400 -47.56 0.77 -12.52
N ASN A 401 -47.80 0.40 -11.26
CA ASN A 401 -48.46 1.26 -10.26
C ASN A 401 -47.58 2.40 -9.73
N THR A 402 -46.38 2.60 -10.29
CA THR A 402 -45.45 3.69 -9.91
C THR A 402 -45.48 4.86 -10.91
N GLY A 403 -46.41 4.85 -11.88
CA GLY A 403 -46.61 5.96 -12.81
C GLY A 403 -45.40 6.17 -13.73
N VAL A 404 -44.85 7.39 -13.72
CA VAL A 404 -43.74 7.78 -14.61
C VAL A 404 -42.43 7.03 -14.35
N TYR A 405 -42.32 6.34 -13.20
CA TYR A 405 -41.13 5.57 -12.84
C TYR A 405 -41.22 4.10 -13.26
N SER A 406 -42.33 3.68 -13.87
CA SER A 406 -42.56 2.30 -14.26
C SER A 406 -41.45 1.77 -15.20
N ASN A 407 -41.04 0.52 -14.98
CA ASN A 407 -39.99 -0.19 -15.72
C ASN A 407 -38.57 0.39 -15.58
N LEU A 408 -38.36 1.42 -14.75
CA LEU A 408 -37.00 1.87 -14.44
C LEU A 408 -36.29 0.89 -13.51
N PRO A 409 -34.97 0.71 -13.64
CA PRO A 409 -34.15 0.08 -12.61
C PRO A 409 -34.32 0.81 -11.26
N VAL A 410 -34.36 0.07 -10.15
CA VAL A 410 -34.55 0.64 -8.81
C VAL A 410 -33.45 1.67 -8.46
N SER A 411 -32.21 1.43 -8.89
CA SER A 411 -31.09 2.37 -8.69
C SER A 411 -31.34 3.74 -9.31
N GLU A 412 -31.95 3.80 -10.49
CA GLU A 412 -32.31 5.05 -11.18
C GLU A 412 -33.59 5.66 -10.57
N ALA A 413 -34.61 4.83 -10.35
CA ALA A 413 -35.89 5.27 -9.79
C ALA A 413 -35.73 5.89 -8.40
N LYS A 414 -34.86 5.33 -7.55
CA LYS A 414 -34.54 5.88 -6.22
C LYS A 414 -34.11 7.33 -6.29
N GLU A 415 -33.16 7.67 -7.17
CA GLU A 415 -32.66 9.03 -7.30
C GLU A 415 -33.68 9.96 -7.97
N MET A 416 -34.43 9.47 -8.96
CA MET A 416 -35.48 10.24 -9.60
C MET A 416 -36.64 10.59 -8.65
N VAL A 417 -37.17 9.60 -7.91
CA VAL A 417 -38.25 9.81 -6.95
C VAL A 417 -37.82 10.77 -5.85
N ARG A 418 -36.60 10.60 -5.31
CA ARG A 418 -36.03 11.53 -4.32
C ARG A 418 -36.04 12.96 -4.86
N ARG A 419 -35.45 13.16 -6.04
CA ARG A 419 -35.33 14.49 -6.67
C ARG A 419 -36.70 15.13 -6.87
N ASP A 420 -37.65 14.38 -7.40
CA ASP A 420 -38.96 14.90 -7.77
C ASP A 420 -39.79 15.23 -6.51
N LEU A 421 -39.73 14.40 -5.45
CA LEU A 421 -40.38 14.72 -4.17
C LEU A 421 -39.80 15.95 -3.48
N VAL A 422 -38.48 16.12 -3.51
CA VAL A 422 -37.82 17.31 -2.96
C VAL A 422 -38.19 18.55 -3.76
N LYS A 423 -38.18 18.46 -5.09
CA LYS A 423 -38.56 19.55 -5.99
C LYS A 423 -40.01 20.00 -5.77
N ASP A 424 -40.92 19.06 -5.53
CA ASP A 424 -42.34 19.33 -5.28
C ASP A 424 -42.63 19.81 -3.84
N GLY A 425 -41.61 19.93 -2.98
CA GLY A 425 -41.77 20.29 -1.57
C GLY A 425 -42.40 19.20 -0.69
N LYS A 426 -42.56 17.98 -1.23
CA LYS A 426 -43.15 16.81 -0.56
C LYS A 426 -42.17 16.03 0.29
N ALA A 427 -40.87 16.25 0.10
CA ALA A 427 -39.82 15.66 0.92
C ALA A 427 -38.66 16.65 1.13
N GLU A 428 -37.82 16.35 2.11
CA GLU A 428 -36.55 17.05 2.34
C GLU A 428 -35.41 16.06 2.54
N ILE A 429 -34.17 16.54 2.44
CA ILE A 429 -32.99 15.73 2.77
C ILE A 429 -32.69 15.86 4.26
N LEU A 430 -32.52 14.72 4.92
CA LEU A 430 -32.11 14.61 6.32
C LEU A 430 -30.77 13.89 6.38
N PHE A 431 -29.77 14.47 7.04
CA PHE A 431 -28.52 13.77 7.31
C PHE A 431 -28.63 12.98 8.62
N GLU A 432 -28.23 11.71 8.59
CA GLU A 432 -28.30 10.79 9.73
C GLU A 432 -27.11 9.83 9.72
N LEU A 433 -26.74 9.34 10.91
CA LEU A 433 -25.72 8.29 11.03
C LEU A 433 -26.30 6.91 10.71
N ILE A 434 -25.70 6.19 9.76
CA ILE A 434 -26.16 4.85 9.38
C ILE A 434 -25.63 3.75 10.31
N ASN A 435 -24.49 3.98 10.95
CA ASN A 435 -23.84 3.06 11.88
C ASN A 435 -24.08 3.44 13.36
N ARG A 436 -25.22 4.08 13.64
CA ARG A 436 -25.68 4.38 14.99
C ARG A 436 -26.02 3.10 15.78
N PRO A 437 -25.94 3.12 17.13
CA PRO A 437 -25.47 4.21 17.97
C PRO A 437 -23.93 4.28 18.05
N ILE A 438 -23.39 5.51 18.06
CA ILE A 438 -21.97 5.76 18.26
C ILE A 438 -21.81 6.67 19.46
N TYR A 439 -20.80 6.40 20.29
CA TYR A 439 -20.55 7.19 21.50
C TYR A 439 -19.20 7.90 21.41
N CYS A 440 -19.19 9.18 21.74
CA CYS A 440 -17.96 9.92 21.97
C CYS A 440 -17.25 9.38 23.23
N ARG A 441 -15.92 9.53 23.32
CA ARG A 441 -15.16 9.11 24.51
C ARG A 441 -15.67 9.75 25.81
N CYS A 442 -16.23 10.97 25.75
CA CYS A 442 -16.89 11.61 26.91
C CYS A 442 -18.17 10.91 27.39
N GLY A 443 -18.72 9.96 26.62
CA GLY A 443 -19.93 9.19 26.93
C GLY A 443 -21.20 9.70 26.26
N SER A 444 -21.16 10.84 25.57
CA SER A 444 -22.30 11.38 24.82
C SER A 444 -22.51 10.64 23.48
N GLU A 445 -23.76 10.37 23.12
CA GLU A 445 -24.13 9.81 21.81
C GLU A 445 -23.82 10.82 20.70
N VAL A 446 -23.11 10.36 19.66
CA VAL A 446 -22.75 11.18 18.50
C VAL A 446 -23.98 11.38 17.63
N THR A 447 -24.17 12.61 17.14
CA THR A 447 -25.24 12.97 16.21
C THR A 447 -24.65 13.63 14.96
N VAL A 448 -25.48 14.15 14.06
CA VAL A 448 -25.03 14.90 12.88
C VAL A 448 -25.27 16.39 13.09
N LYS A 449 -24.27 17.20 12.75
CA LYS A 449 -24.41 18.65 12.65
C LYS A 449 -24.07 19.11 11.24
N VAL A 450 -24.91 19.98 10.68
CA VAL A 450 -24.63 20.64 9.39
C VAL A 450 -23.97 21.97 9.68
N PHE A 451 -22.72 22.12 9.22
CA PHE A 451 -22.06 23.41 9.17
C PHE A 451 -22.49 24.15 7.91
N LYS A 452 -23.18 25.27 8.09
CA LYS A 452 -23.30 26.29 7.04
C LYS A 452 -21.93 26.92 6.83
N ASP A 453 -21.67 27.39 5.62
CA ASP A 453 -20.46 28.16 5.30
C ASP A 453 -19.12 27.39 5.39
N GLN A 454 -19.13 26.07 5.19
CA GLN A 454 -17.91 25.27 5.09
C GLN A 454 -17.20 25.52 3.76
N TRP A 455 -15.87 25.71 3.80
CA TRP A 455 -15.04 25.81 2.60
C TRP A 455 -14.61 24.43 2.09
N PHE A 456 -14.68 24.23 0.77
CA PHE A 456 -14.37 22.99 0.08
C PHE A 456 -13.35 23.22 -1.05
N ILE A 457 -12.57 22.19 -1.35
CA ILE A 457 -11.91 22.07 -2.65
C ILE A 457 -12.84 21.26 -3.56
N ASN A 458 -13.16 21.80 -4.73
CA ASN A 458 -14.08 21.21 -5.70
C ASN A 458 -13.38 20.19 -6.62
N TYR A 459 -13.03 19.02 -6.07
CA TYR A 459 -12.51 17.91 -6.89
C TYR A 459 -13.56 17.28 -7.81
N SER A 460 -14.82 17.74 -7.78
CA SER A 460 -15.87 17.27 -8.69
C SER A 460 -15.84 17.93 -10.07
N ASP A 461 -14.98 18.94 -10.29
CA ASP A 461 -14.83 19.60 -11.59
C ASP A 461 -14.31 18.62 -12.68
N GLU A 462 -15.14 18.39 -13.70
CA GLU A 462 -14.86 17.41 -14.76
C GLU A 462 -13.65 17.77 -15.63
N LYS A 463 -13.36 19.07 -15.82
CA LYS A 463 -12.16 19.49 -16.57
C LYS A 463 -10.90 19.20 -15.76
N TRP A 464 -10.96 19.46 -14.46
CA TRP A 464 -9.86 19.18 -13.56
C TRP A 464 -9.61 17.67 -13.45
N LYS A 465 -10.66 16.85 -13.31
CA LYS A 465 -10.57 15.38 -13.37
C LYS A 465 -9.92 14.88 -14.66
N ALA A 466 -10.26 15.48 -15.81
CA ALA A 466 -9.63 15.12 -17.08
C ALA A 466 -8.13 15.41 -17.08
N MET A 467 -7.69 16.56 -16.55
CA MET A 467 -6.26 16.88 -16.42
C MET A 467 -5.54 15.92 -15.46
N VAL A 468 -6.20 15.49 -14.38
CA VAL A 468 -5.64 14.49 -13.46
C VAL A 468 -5.46 13.15 -14.15
N LYS A 469 -6.43 12.70 -14.96
CA LYS A 469 -6.32 11.47 -15.75
C LYS A 469 -5.20 11.57 -16.79
N GLU A 470 -5.04 12.72 -17.45
CA GLU A 470 -3.91 12.99 -18.35
C GLU A 470 -2.56 12.87 -17.61
N CYS A 471 -2.44 13.48 -16.44
CA CYS A 471 -1.23 13.37 -15.62
C CYS A 471 -0.97 11.93 -15.22
N LEU A 472 -2.01 11.19 -14.78
CA LEU A 472 -1.91 9.77 -14.46
C LEU A 472 -1.38 8.99 -15.67
N GLU A 473 -1.93 9.15 -16.87
CA GLU A 473 -1.47 8.47 -18.09
C GLU A 473 0.03 8.68 -18.36
N SER A 474 0.55 9.88 -18.09
CA SER A 474 1.97 10.20 -18.30
C SER A 474 2.91 9.74 -17.16
N MET A 475 2.37 9.42 -15.98
CA MET A 475 3.18 9.10 -14.79
C MET A 475 3.33 7.59 -14.57
N SER A 476 4.46 7.21 -13.98
CA SER A 476 4.72 5.84 -13.52
C SER A 476 4.02 5.59 -12.17
N ILE A 477 3.28 4.50 -12.04
CA ILE A 477 2.71 4.05 -10.77
C ILE A 477 3.39 2.74 -10.41
N ILE A 478 4.02 2.67 -9.24
CA ILE A 478 4.70 1.46 -8.77
C ILE A 478 4.00 0.91 -7.52
N PRO A 479 3.39 -0.29 -7.61
CA PRO A 479 3.26 -1.11 -8.81
C PRO A 479 2.09 -0.65 -9.70
N GLU A 480 2.21 -0.96 -10.99
CA GLU A 480 1.31 -0.52 -12.04
C GLU A 480 -0.15 -0.94 -11.81
N ALA A 481 -0.38 -2.05 -11.08
CA ALA A 481 -1.70 -2.55 -10.72
C ALA A 481 -2.57 -1.53 -9.94
N LEU A 482 -1.96 -0.56 -9.24
CA LEU A 482 -2.70 0.47 -8.49
C LEU A 482 -3.27 1.59 -9.37
N ARG A 483 -2.87 1.70 -10.64
CA ARG A 483 -3.35 2.77 -11.52
C ARG A 483 -4.88 2.81 -11.59
N LEU A 484 -5.52 1.64 -11.67
CA LEU A 484 -6.97 1.54 -11.71
C LEU A 484 -7.61 2.05 -10.41
N GLU A 485 -6.97 1.82 -9.26
CA GLU A 485 -7.43 2.34 -7.98
C GLU A 485 -7.41 3.88 -7.97
N PHE A 486 -6.34 4.51 -8.46
CA PHE A 486 -6.28 5.96 -8.63
C PHE A 486 -7.38 6.49 -9.56
N ILE A 487 -7.60 5.85 -10.72
CA ILE A 487 -8.64 6.27 -11.67
C ILE A 487 -10.02 6.20 -11.02
N ASN A 488 -10.33 5.11 -10.32
CA ASN A 488 -11.60 4.94 -9.61
C ASN A 488 -11.77 6.05 -8.56
N VAL A 489 -10.72 6.35 -7.78
CA VAL A 489 -10.75 7.46 -6.80
C VAL A 489 -11.07 8.77 -7.48
N VAL A 490 -10.40 9.11 -8.57
CA VAL A 490 -10.67 10.35 -9.32
C VAL A 490 -12.14 10.41 -9.78
N ASP A 491 -12.71 9.30 -10.22
CA ASP A 491 -14.10 9.24 -10.67
C ASP A 491 -15.10 9.51 -9.55
N TRP A 492 -14.99 8.83 -8.40
CA TRP A 492 -15.95 9.00 -7.31
C TRP A 492 -15.67 10.21 -6.42
N LEU A 493 -14.47 10.81 -6.48
CA LEU A 493 -14.11 11.95 -5.65
C LEU A 493 -14.99 13.16 -5.96
N LYS A 494 -15.53 13.76 -4.90
CA LYS A 494 -16.39 14.95 -4.92
C LYS A 494 -15.70 16.10 -4.17
N GLU A 495 -16.47 17.13 -3.84
CA GLU A 495 -16.03 18.23 -2.99
C GLU A 495 -15.51 17.71 -1.64
N LYS A 496 -14.36 18.24 -1.22
CA LYS A 496 -13.73 17.88 0.06
C LYS A 496 -13.66 19.10 0.96
N ALA A 497 -14.18 18.99 2.18
CA ALA A 497 -13.99 20.03 3.19
C ALA A 497 -12.47 20.25 3.42
N CYS A 498 -12.04 21.50 3.25
CA CYS A 498 -10.61 21.87 3.21
C CYS A 498 -10.17 22.77 4.36
N ALA A 499 -11.09 23.13 5.26
CA ALA A 499 -10.79 23.96 6.41
C ALA A 499 -11.61 23.56 7.66
N ARG A 500 -11.10 23.89 8.85
CA ARG A 500 -11.70 23.60 10.16
C ARG A 500 -11.64 24.83 11.07
N ARG A 501 -12.48 24.89 12.11
CA ARG A 501 -12.47 25.98 13.10
C ARG A 501 -11.52 25.77 14.29
N SER A 502 -10.83 24.63 14.35
CA SER A 502 -9.89 24.32 15.43
C SER A 502 -8.79 23.39 14.94
N GLY A 503 -7.64 23.44 15.59
CA GLY A 503 -6.43 22.69 15.22
C GLY A 503 -5.22 23.61 15.10
N LEU A 504 -4.07 23.02 14.83
CA LEU A 504 -2.88 23.74 14.36
C LEU A 504 -2.91 23.80 12.83
N GLY A 505 -2.31 24.84 12.23
CA GLY A 505 -2.19 24.98 10.78
C GLY A 505 -2.21 26.42 10.30
N THR A 506 -2.17 26.57 8.97
CA THR A 506 -2.31 27.86 8.28
C THR A 506 -3.76 28.34 8.30
N LYS A 507 -3.99 29.63 8.57
CA LYS A 507 -5.32 30.24 8.46
C LYS A 507 -5.71 30.47 7.00
N LEU A 508 -7.00 30.37 6.68
CA LEU A 508 -7.47 30.67 5.34
C LEU A 508 -7.33 32.19 5.07
N PRO A 509 -6.69 32.63 3.96
CA PRO A 509 -6.28 34.03 3.80
C PRO A 509 -7.43 35.05 3.77
N TRP A 510 -8.59 34.66 3.25
CA TRP A 510 -9.77 35.53 3.12
C TRP A 510 -10.85 35.26 4.17
N ASP A 511 -10.69 34.22 5.01
CA ASP A 511 -11.62 33.88 6.08
C ASP A 511 -10.84 33.32 7.29
N PRO A 512 -10.15 34.19 8.07
CA PRO A 512 -9.17 33.76 9.07
C PRO A 512 -9.73 33.02 10.29
N ASP A 513 -11.05 32.90 10.39
CA ASP A 513 -11.75 32.06 11.36
C ASP A 513 -11.61 30.57 11.03
N TRP A 514 -11.18 30.25 9.81
CA TRP A 514 -10.92 28.91 9.33
C TRP A 514 -9.41 28.63 9.24
N ILE A 515 -9.05 27.40 9.59
CA ILE A 515 -7.70 26.84 9.50
C ILE A 515 -7.73 25.77 8.43
N ILE A 516 -6.83 25.85 7.46
CA ILE A 516 -6.69 24.86 6.40
C ILE A 516 -6.35 23.50 7.03
N GLU A 517 -7.05 22.45 6.59
CA GLU A 517 -6.89 21.12 7.17
C GLU A 517 -5.72 20.33 6.57
N SER A 518 -5.29 19.31 7.30
CA SER A 518 -4.03 18.61 7.08
C SER A 518 -3.91 17.92 5.71
N LEU A 519 -4.99 17.39 5.13
CA LEU A 519 -4.93 16.77 3.81
C LEU A 519 -4.99 17.78 2.65
N SER A 520 -5.16 19.07 2.94
CA SER A 520 -5.28 20.12 1.94
C SER A 520 -4.05 21.02 1.90
N ASP A 521 -3.37 21.24 3.03
CA ASP A 521 -2.07 21.94 3.10
C ASP A 521 -0.86 21.06 2.74
N SER A 522 -1.09 19.79 2.41
CA SER A 522 -0.05 18.77 2.21
C SER A 522 0.12 18.36 0.74
N THR A 523 -0.41 19.13 -0.21
CA THR A 523 -0.57 18.64 -1.59
C THR A 523 0.53 19.06 -2.56
N ILE A 524 1.23 20.18 -2.33
CA ILE A 524 2.32 20.68 -3.19
C ILE A 524 3.60 21.08 -2.44
N TYR A 525 3.71 20.74 -1.16
CA TYR A 525 4.85 21.11 -0.30
C TYR A 525 6.21 20.61 -0.78
N MET A 526 6.23 19.68 -1.74
CA MET A 526 7.44 19.22 -2.38
C MET A 526 8.17 20.37 -3.09
N ALA A 527 7.43 21.37 -3.60
CA ALA A 527 8.02 22.60 -4.12
C ALA A 527 8.67 23.44 -3.02
N TYR A 528 8.04 23.48 -1.83
CA TYR A 528 8.56 24.19 -0.67
C TYR A 528 9.89 23.60 -0.16
N TYR A 529 10.11 22.28 -0.27
CA TYR A 529 11.39 21.68 0.11
C TYR A 529 12.59 22.37 -0.52
N ILE A 530 12.47 22.80 -1.77
CA ILE A 530 13.57 23.44 -2.48
C ILE A 530 13.90 24.80 -1.87
N ILE A 531 12.88 25.60 -1.56
CA ILE A 531 13.08 26.93 -0.99
C ILE A 531 13.39 26.88 0.52
N ALA A 532 13.01 25.81 1.22
CA ALA A 532 13.23 25.65 2.66
C ALA A 532 14.70 25.80 3.04
N LYS A 533 15.63 25.31 2.21
CA LYS A 533 17.08 25.53 2.40
C LYS A 533 17.40 27.01 2.57
N TYR A 534 16.88 27.85 1.67
CA TYR A 534 17.18 29.27 1.63
C TYR A 534 16.49 30.03 2.76
N VAL A 535 15.24 29.66 3.07
CA VAL A 535 14.53 30.19 4.24
C VAL A 535 15.33 29.94 5.52
N ASN A 536 15.84 28.72 5.71
CA ASN A 536 16.58 28.31 6.89
C ASN A 536 17.98 28.92 6.98
N ILE A 537 18.72 28.96 5.87
CA ILE A 537 20.10 29.45 5.84
C ILE A 537 20.17 30.98 5.88
N HIS A 538 19.28 31.66 5.16
CA HIS A 538 19.29 33.12 5.06
C HIS A 538 18.35 33.82 6.05
N ASN A 539 17.59 33.07 6.86
CA ASN A 539 16.59 33.60 7.79
C ASN A 539 15.66 34.62 7.12
N LEU A 540 15.10 34.26 5.96
CA LEU A 540 14.20 35.13 5.22
C LEU A 540 13.01 35.55 6.09
N ASP A 541 12.68 36.84 6.10
CA ASP A 541 11.51 37.34 6.84
C ASP A 541 10.22 36.79 6.21
N PRO A 542 9.49 35.90 6.92
CA PRO A 542 8.28 35.29 6.39
C PRO A 542 7.22 36.31 5.98
N ASN A 543 7.15 37.47 6.66
CA ASN A 543 6.13 38.48 6.37
C ASN A 543 6.33 39.16 5.00
N ARG A 544 7.53 39.01 4.42
CA ARG A 544 7.88 39.61 3.13
C ARG A 544 7.82 38.61 1.97
N LEU A 545 7.54 37.33 2.24
CA LEU A 545 7.31 36.32 1.21
C LEU A 545 5.87 36.44 0.68
N ASN A 546 5.67 37.32 -0.30
CA ASN A 546 4.37 37.61 -0.92
C ASN A 546 4.02 36.68 -2.09
N ASP A 547 2.84 36.87 -2.69
CA ASP A 547 2.38 36.02 -3.79
C ASP A 547 3.26 36.18 -5.03
N GLU A 548 3.75 37.40 -5.29
CA GLU A 548 4.65 37.71 -6.39
C GLU A 548 5.98 36.95 -6.28
N PHE A 549 6.52 36.80 -5.06
CA PHE A 549 7.70 35.97 -4.81
C PHE A 549 7.47 34.51 -5.22
N PHE A 550 6.37 33.89 -4.76
CA PHE A 550 6.08 32.49 -5.09
C PHE A 550 5.71 32.30 -6.57
N ASP A 551 4.96 33.23 -7.15
CA ASP A 551 4.64 33.24 -8.58
C ASP A 551 5.91 33.36 -9.43
N TYR A 552 6.89 34.18 -9.05
CA TYR A 552 8.16 34.23 -9.76
C TYR A 552 8.98 32.95 -9.57
N VAL A 553 9.15 32.49 -8.33
CA VAL A 553 9.99 31.31 -8.05
C VAL A 553 9.43 30.07 -8.75
N PHE A 554 8.14 29.81 -8.64
CA PHE A 554 7.55 28.57 -9.12
C PHE A 554 7.01 28.65 -10.55
N LEU A 555 6.56 29.82 -11.01
CA LEU A 555 5.86 29.98 -12.29
C LEU A 555 6.54 30.95 -13.24
N GLY A 556 7.55 31.70 -12.78
CA GLY A 556 8.29 32.67 -13.60
C GLY A 556 7.49 33.92 -13.92
N ILE A 557 6.49 34.24 -13.12
CA ILE A 557 5.60 35.38 -13.31
C ILE A 557 6.10 36.54 -12.45
N GLY A 558 6.31 37.72 -13.04
CA GLY A 558 6.70 38.94 -12.34
C GLY A 558 8.11 39.45 -12.67
N ASP A 559 8.47 40.61 -12.11
CA ASP A 559 9.78 41.24 -12.27
C ASP A 559 10.66 41.02 -11.02
N VAL A 560 11.83 40.39 -11.22
CA VAL A 560 12.69 39.94 -10.12
C VAL A 560 13.26 41.09 -9.30
N ASP A 561 13.57 42.23 -9.92
CA ASP A 561 14.15 43.37 -9.20
C ASP A 561 13.10 44.08 -8.34
N SER A 562 11.85 44.13 -8.77
CA SER A 562 10.74 44.60 -7.94
C SER A 562 10.49 43.69 -6.75
N ILE A 563 10.39 42.37 -7.00
CA ILE A 563 10.16 41.38 -5.95
C ILE A 563 11.31 41.40 -4.93
N ALA A 564 12.56 41.49 -5.39
CA ALA A 564 13.74 41.59 -4.53
C ALA A 564 13.66 42.78 -3.56
N ARG A 565 13.19 43.95 -4.03
CA ARG A 565 12.97 45.12 -3.15
C ARG A 565 11.88 44.89 -2.11
N GLU A 566 10.77 44.26 -2.50
CA GLU A 566 9.64 43.97 -1.61
C GLU A 566 10.00 42.92 -0.55
N VAL A 567 10.66 41.83 -0.96
CA VAL A 567 11.16 40.76 -0.08
C VAL A 567 12.32 41.26 0.78
N GLY A 568 13.12 42.20 0.28
CA GLY A 568 14.27 42.78 0.97
C GLY A 568 15.55 41.95 0.86
N VAL A 569 15.74 41.32 -0.29
CA VAL A 569 16.89 40.47 -0.60
C VAL A 569 17.54 40.88 -1.92
N ASP A 570 18.74 40.38 -2.20
CA ASP A 570 19.39 40.57 -3.49
C ASP A 570 18.62 39.81 -4.60
N SER A 571 18.50 40.41 -5.79
CA SER A 571 17.76 39.77 -6.88
C SER A 571 18.43 38.49 -7.39
N ASN A 572 19.74 38.31 -7.18
CA ASN A 572 20.43 37.06 -7.47
C ASN A 572 19.98 35.94 -6.54
N LEU A 573 19.69 36.22 -5.25
CA LEU A 573 19.18 35.18 -4.34
C LEU A 573 17.85 34.60 -4.83
N ILE A 574 16.94 35.44 -5.31
CA ILE A 574 15.65 34.99 -5.85
C ILE A 574 15.86 34.20 -7.15
N LYS A 575 16.80 34.62 -8.00
CA LYS A 575 17.20 33.86 -9.21
C LYS A 575 17.78 32.49 -8.83
N ASP A 576 18.62 32.41 -7.81
CA ASP A 576 19.22 31.15 -7.34
C ASP A 576 18.14 30.20 -6.82
N ILE A 577 17.20 30.69 -6.01
CA ILE A 577 16.05 29.90 -5.53
C ILE A 577 15.25 29.34 -6.71
N ARG A 578 14.94 30.19 -7.72
CA ARG A 578 14.23 29.76 -8.93
C ARG A 578 15.04 28.76 -9.75
N ASN A 579 16.34 28.97 -9.91
CA ASN A 579 17.21 28.08 -10.67
C ASN A 579 17.29 26.70 -10.00
N GLU A 580 17.35 26.65 -8.67
CA GLU A 580 17.31 25.39 -7.93
C GLU A 580 15.94 24.70 -8.05
N PHE A 581 14.84 25.47 -8.02
CA PHE A 581 13.52 24.94 -8.30
C PHE A 581 13.45 24.30 -9.69
N LEU A 582 13.86 25.03 -10.73
CA LEU A 582 13.85 24.54 -12.12
C LEU A 582 14.82 23.38 -12.35
N TYR A 583 15.90 23.29 -11.58
CA TYR A 583 16.81 22.15 -11.63
C TYR A 583 16.15 20.88 -11.06
N TYR A 584 15.55 20.95 -9.86
CA TYR A 584 15.02 19.75 -9.20
C TYR A 584 13.59 19.38 -9.62
N TYR A 585 12.74 20.33 -9.98
CA TYR A 585 11.35 20.04 -10.39
C TYR A 585 11.26 19.67 -11.88
N PRO A 586 10.34 18.78 -12.31
CA PRO A 586 9.24 18.14 -11.56
C PRO A 586 9.69 17.15 -10.48
N LEU A 587 8.82 16.77 -9.54
CA LEU A 587 9.10 15.66 -8.63
C LEU A 587 9.24 14.34 -9.40
N ASP A 588 10.39 13.66 -9.27
CA ASP A 588 10.62 12.40 -9.98
C ASP A 588 9.91 11.22 -9.33
N SER A 589 9.92 11.13 -7.99
CA SER A 589 9.31 10.00 -7.29
C SER A 589 8.70 10.39 -5.94
N ARG A 590 7.46 9.95 -5.70
CA ARG A 590 6.71 10.16 -4.46
C ARG A 590 6.38 8.84 -3.77
N HIS A 591 6.89 8.64 -2.56
CA HIS A 591 6.71 7.40 -1.77
C HIS A 591 5.66 7.56 -0.67
N SER A 592 4.86 6.51 -0.47
CA SER A 592 3.81 6.49 0.55
C SER A 592 3.27 5.08 0.83
N GLY A 593 2.53 4.92 1.93
CA GLY A 593 1.65 3.76 2.13
C GLY A 593 0.38 3.81 1.27
N ARG A 594 -0.25 2.65 1.06
CA ARG A 594 -1.48 2.47 0.26
C ARG A 594 -2.70 3.22 0.81
N ASP A 595 -2.75 3.43 2.12
CA ASP A 595 -3.80 4.19 2.81
C ASP A 595 -3.93 5.65 2.33
N LEU A 596 -2.91 6.17 1.65
CA LEU A 596 -2.90 7.53 1.11
C LEU A 596 -3.35 7.63 -0.36
N VAL A 597 -3.63 6.52 -1.04
CA VAL A 597 -4.07 6.48 -2.44
C VAL A 597 -5.40 7.21 -2.62
N TRP A 598 -6.41 6.87 -1.80
CA TRP A 598 -7.75 7.43 -1.91
C TRP A 598 -7.90 8.90 -1.45
N ASN A 599 -6.82 9.49 -0.90
CA ASN A 599 -6.85 10.84 -0.36
C ASN A 599 -5.61 11.66 -0.80
N HIS A 600 -4.61 11.82 0.06
CA HIS A 600 -3.40 12.62 -0.09
C HIS A 600 -2.74 12.46 -1.46
N LEU A 601 -2.48 11.23 -1.94
CA LEU A 601 -1.80 11.02 -3.22
C LEU A 601 -2.66 11.45 -4.41
N THR A 602 -3.98 11.28 -4.31
CA THR A 602 -4.90 11.78 -5.33
C THR A 602 -4.96 13.32 -5.28
N TYR A 603 -5.11 13.93 -4.10
CA TYR A 603 -5.13 15.39 -3.93
C TYR A 603 -3.82 16.04 -4.38
N PHE A 604 -2.70 15.36 -4.16
CA PHE A 604 -1.38 15.72 -4.67
C PHE A 604 -1.42 15.91 -6.19
N ILE A 605 -1.97 14.96 -6.95
CA ILE A 605 -2.07 15.10 -8.42
C ILE A 605 -3.00 16.26 -8.79
N PHE A 606 -4.20 16.33 -8.20
CA PHE A 606 -5.15 17.43 -8.45
C PHE A 606 -4.49 18.81 -8.28
N ASN A 607 -3.85 19.05 -7.13
CA ASN A 607 -3.25 20.35 -6.85
C ASN A 607 -2.03 20.64 -7.73
N HIS A 608 -1.24 19.63 -8.10
CA HIS A 608 -0.14 19.82 -9.04
C HIS A 608 -0.62 20.26 -10.41
N VAL A 609 -1.62 19.56 -10.98
CA VAL A 609 -2.13 19.90 -12.32
C VAL A 609 -2.87 21.23 -12.36
N ALA A 610 -3.42 21.69 -11.22
CA ALA A 610 -4.07 22.99 -11.11
C ALA A 610 -3.06 24.16 -11.09
N ILE A 611 -1.91 23.97 -10.45
CA ILE A 611 -0.98 25.07 -10.14
C ILE A 611 0.18 25.14 -11.14
N PHE A 612 0.75 23.99 -11.49
CA PHE A 612 1.97 23.90 -12.28
C PHE A 612 1.69 23.55 -13.75
N PRO A 613 2.51 24.05 -14.69
CA PRO A 613 2.43 23.65 -16.08
C PRO A 613 2.84 22.17 -16.27
N ARG A 614 2.47 21.59 -17.42
CA ARG A 614 2.59 20.14 -17.70
C ARG A 614 4.00 19.58 -17.51
N GLU A 615 5.02 20.34 -17.88
CA GLU A 615 6.43 19.97 -17.74
C GLU A 615 6.89 19.82 -16.28
N LEU A 616 6.13 20.40 -15.34
CA LEU A 616 6.37 20.34 -13.90
C LEU A 616 5.45 19.35 -13.17
N TRP A 617 4.64 18.57 -13.90
CA TRP A 617 3.77 17.55 -13.30
C TRP A 617 4.57 16.37 -12.71
N PRO A 618 4.05 15.72 -11.66
CA PRO A 618 4.68 14.55 -11.03
C PRO A 618 4.97 13.40 -11.99
N ARG A 619 6.13 12.75 -11.84
CA ARG A 619 6.54 11.67 -12.76
C ARG A 619 6.29 10.25 -12.24
N GLN A 620 6.37 10.03 -10.93
CA GLN A 620 6.16 8.70 -10.36
C GLN A 620 5.56 8.75 -8.96
N ILE A 621 4.66 7.79 -8.68
CA ILE A 621 4.22 7.44 -7.32
C ILE A 621 4.60 5.99 -7.03
N VAL A 622 5.15 5.75 -5.83
CA VAL A 622 5.50 4.44 -5.30
C VAL A 622 4.67 4.19 -4.04
N VAL A 623 3.98 3.06 -3.98
CA VAL A 623 3.04 2.75 -2.91
C VAL A 623 3.32 1.39 -2.28
N ASN A 624 3.66 1.35 -1.00
CA ASN A 624 3.89 0.09 -0.29
C ASN A 624 2.70 -0.39 0.57
N GLY A 625 2.67 -1.70 0.81
CA GLY A 625 1.79 -2.33 1.80
C GLY A 625 2.16 -1.99 3.25
N SER A 626 1.32 -2.41 4.20
CA SER A 626 1.51 -2.18 5.63
C SER A 626 2.55 -3.15 6.22
N VAL A 627 2.85 -2.99 7.51
CA VAL A 627 3.67 -3.94 8.28
C VAL A 627 2.82 -4.50 9.41
N LEU A 628 2.87 -5.81 9.58
CA LEU A 628 2.27 -6.59 10.64
C LEU A 628 3.35 -7.02 11.64
N MET A 629 2.91 -7.36 12.86
CA MET A 629 3.74 -7.89 13.93
C MET A 629 3.20 -9.26 14.32
N MET A 630 3.94 -10.33 13.99
CA MET A 630 3.54 -11.73 14.22
C MET A 630 2.11 -12.03 13.73
N GLY A 631 1.79 -11.60 12.51
CA GLY A 631 0.51 -11.81 11.85
C GLY A 631 -0.63 -10.88 12.30
N GLN A 632 -0.37 -9.95 13.23
CA GLN A 632 -1.36 -9.00 13.72
C GLN A 632 -1.04 -7.57 13.26
N LYS A 633 -2.08 -6.76 13.03
CA LYS A 633 -1.91 -5.32 12.77
C LYS A 633 -1.24 -4.68 14.00
N MET A 634 -0.28 -3.78 13.82
CA MET A 634 0.27 -3.05 14.96
C MET A 634 -0.78 -2.07 15.50
N SER A 635 -1.13 -2.17 16.78
CA SER A 635 -2.06 -1.23 17.43
C SER A 635 -1.67 -0.95 18.88
N LYS A 636 -2.06 0.24 19.35
CA LYS A 636 -1.83 0.67 20.75
C LYS A 636 -2.57 -0.26 21.71
N SER A 637 -3.81 -0.60 21.39
CA SER A 637 -4.67 -1.46 22.20
C SER A 637 -4.14 -2.89 22.38
N MET A 638 -3.36 -3.40 21.42
CA MET A 638 -2.73 -4.72 21.52
C MET A 638 -1.34 -4.69 22.16
N GLY A 639 -0.80 -3.48 22.45
CA GLY A 639 0.52 -3.32 23.09
C GLY A 639 1.70 -3.84 22.25
N ASN A 640 1.50 -4.10 20.96
CA ASN A 640 2.48 -4.73 20.07
C ASN A 640 3.25 -3.73 19.18
N ILE A 641 3.31 -2.45 19.58
CA ILE A 641 4.06 -1.40 18.90
C ILE A 641 5.47 -1.32 19.48
N ILE A 642 6.48 -1.45 18.62
CA ILE A 642 7.89 -1.25 18.98
C ILE A 642 8.37 0.08 18.40
N PRO A 643 8.71 1.08 19.23
CA PRO A 643 9.32 2.32 18.77
C PRO A 643 10.59 2.06 17.95
N LEU A 644 10.80 2.82 16.88
CA LEU A 644 11.87 2.61 15.91
C LEU A 644 13.25 2.68 16.57
N ARG A 645 13.49 3.69 17.41
CA ARG A 645 14.77 3.86 18.09
C ARG A 645 15.09 2.72 19.05
N ASP A 646 14.09 2.16 19.70
CA ASP A 646 14.28 1.01 20.58
C ASP A 646 14.57 -0.25 19.79
N ALA A 647 13.86 -0.45 18.67
CA ALA A 647 14.18 -1.51 17.73
C ALA A 647 15.62 -1.39 17.18
N ILE A 648 16.07 -0.19 16.82
CA ILE A 648 17.43 0.04 16.30
C ILE A 648 18.47 -0.31 17.37
N LYS A 649 18.26 0.10 18.63
CA LYS A 649 19.16 -0.27 19.74
C LYS A 649 19.22 -1.78 19.95
N GLU A 650 18.11 -2.47 19.79
CA GLU A 650 18.01 -3.92 20.01
C GLU A 650 18.64 -4.73 18.86
N TYR A 651 18.32 -4.39 17.61
CA TYR A 651 18.66 -5.22 16.45
C TYR A 651 19.79 -4.62 15.58
N GLY A 652 19.92 -3.30 15.52
CA GLY A 652 20.74 -2.57 14.56
C GLY A 652 19.94 -2.05 13.36
N ALA A 653 20.33 -0.89 12.83
CA ALA A 653 19.67 -0.26 11.69
C ALA A 653 19.72 -1.12 10.42
N ASP A 654 20.90 -1.66 10.06
CA ASP A 654 21.05 -2.47 8.84
C ASP A 654 20.21 -3.76 8.89
N VAL A 655 20.14 -4.38 10.07
CA VAL A 655 19.30 -5.56 10.31
C VAL A 655 17.84 -5.25 10.08
N LEU A 656 17.32 -4.18 10.68
CA LEU A 656 15.91 -3.82 10.54
C LEU A 656 15.54 -3.44 9.10
N ARG A 657 16.42 -2.69 8.43
CA ARG A 657 16.25 -2.33 7.01
C ARG A 657 16.12 -3.57 6.15
N MET A 658 17.08 -4.49 6.25
CA MET A 658 17.06 -5.72 5.46
C MET A 658 15.90 -6.64 5.86
N ALA A 659 15.56 -6.76 7.15
CA ALA A 659 14.45 -7.57 7.62
C ALA A 659 13.11 -7.12 7.04
N ILE A 660 12.84 -5.82 7.00
CA ILE A 660 11.57 -5.29 6.47
C ILE A 660 11.51 -5.35 4.94
N LEU A 661 12.65 -5.20 4.26
CA LEU A 661 12.69 -5.14 2.79
C LEU A 661 12.83 -6.51 2.11
N SER A 662 13.22 -7.56 2.83
CA SER A 662 13.49 -8.90 2.26
C SER A 662 12.29 -9.85 2.25
N VAL A 663 11.20 -9.53 2.97
CA VAL A 663 10.12 -10.50 3.23
C VAL A 663 9.02 -10.49 2.16
N ALA A 664 8.59 -9.31 1.71
CA ALA A 664 7.41 -9.18 0.86
C ALA A 664 7.66 -8.23 -0.31
N GLY A 665 6.98 -8.50 -1.43
CA GLY A 665 6.93 -7.58 -2.56
C GLY A 665 6.22 -6.27 -2.17
N LEU A 666 6.30 -5.27 -3.02
CA LEU A 666 6.00 -3.87 -2.66
C LEU A 666 4.58 -3.67 -2.08
N LEU A 667 3.54 -4.31 -2.64
CA LEU A 667 2.14 -4.21 -2.16
C LEU A 667 1.76 -5.14 -1.01
N GLN A 668 2.49 -6.24 -0.84
CA GLN A 668 2.12 -7.26 0.15
C GLN A 668 2.45 -6.75 1.54
N ASP A 669 1.63 -7.04 2.54
CA ASP A 669 1.98 -6.71 3.93
C ASP A 669 3.20 -7.51 4.38
N VAL A 670 4.10 -6.87 5.13
CA VAL A 670 5.30 -7.51 5.68
C VAL A 670 5.03 -7.94 7.11
N ASP A 671 5.31 -9.19 7.45
CA ASP A 671 5.24 -9.66 8.83
C ASP A 671 6.63 -9.60 9.49
N PHE A 672 6.77 -8.74 10.50
CA PHE A 672 8.00 -8.66 11.30
C PHE A 672 7.94 -9.64 12.48
N SER A 673 9.07 -10.31 12.75
CA SER A 673 9.26 -11.10 13.96
C SER A 673 10.70 -10.97 14.50
N PRO A 674 10.91 -11.10 15.82
CA PRO A 674 12.26 -11.17 16.39
C PRO A 674 13.10 -12.30 15.81
N ALA A 675 12.47 -13.43 15.43
CA ALA A 675 13.16 -14.55 14.79
C ALA A 675 13.72 -14.18 13.41
N LEU A 676 12.96 -13.42 12.62
CA LEU A 676 13.44 -12.86 11.35
C LEU A 676 14.61 -11.91 11.58
N ALA A 677 14.47 -10.95 12.50
CA ALA A 677 15.55 -10.00 12.81
C ALA A 677 16.83 -10.72 13.26
N LYS A 678 16.70 -11.76 14.09
CA LYS A 678 17.81 -12.61 14.51
C LYS A 678 18.48 -13.33 13.33
N SER A 679 17.70 -13.93 12.43
CA SER A 679 18.24 -14.62 11.26
C SER A 679 18.98 -13.66 10.32
N ILE A 680 18.44 -12.46 10.10
CA ILE A 680 19.13 -11.42 9.32
C ILE A 680 20.41 -10.97 10.02
N ARG A 681 20.39 -10.82 11.35
CA ARG A 681 21.58 -10.46 12.11
C ARG A 681 22.68 -11.52 11.99
N GLU A 682 22.35 -12.79 12.17
CA GLU A 682 23.29 -13.91 11.99
C GLU A 682 23.90 -13.92 10.59
N TRP A 683 23.10 -13.62 9.57
CA TRP A 683 23.58 -13.50 8.20
C TRP A 683 24.52 -12.32 8.00
N ILE A 684 24.19 -11.12 8.52
CA ILE A 684 25.05 -9.93 8.43
C ILE A 684 26.37 -10.16 9.17
N ASP A 685 26.34 -10.75 10.36
CA ASP A 685 27.54 -11.05 11.15
C ASP A 685 28.46 -12.02 10.39
N GLY A 686 27.89 -13.07 9.79
CA GLY A 686 28.62 -14.00 8.93
C GLY A 686 29.22 -13.33 7.70
N PHE A 687 28.41 -12.56 6.96
CA PHE A 687 28.85 -11.81 5.80
C PHE A 687 30.00 -10.84 6.14
N PHE A 688 29.87 -10.09 7.23
CA PHE A 688 30.87 -9.12 7.66
C PHE A 688 32.20 -9.80 8.01
N LYS A 689 32.15 -10.87 8.81
CA LYS A 689 33.34 -11.64 9.21
C LYS A 689 34.05 -12.25 8.00
N GLU A 690 33.32 -12.98 7.16
CA GLU A 690 33.90 -13.60 5.95
C GLU A 690 34.51 -12.55 5.00
N SER A 691 33.89 -11.37 4.92
CA SER A 691 34.39 -10.27 4.11
C SER A 691 35.71 -9.71 4.62
N ILE A 692 35.86 -9.51 5.94
CA ILE A 692 37.12 -9.05 6.53
C ILE A 692 38.23 -10.05 6.28
N GLU A 693 37.99 -11.33 6.56
CA GLU A 693 38.97 -12.40 6.34
C GLU A 693 39.41 -12.43 4.86
N LEU A 694 38.47 -12.28 3.92
CA LEU A 694 38.77 -12.23 2.50
C LEU A 694 39.57 -10.98 2.09
N ILE A 695 39.24 -9.80 2.64
CA ILE A 695 39.96 -8.55 2.37
C ILE A 695 41.40 -8.64 2.86
N GLU A 696 41.62 -9.15 4.06
CA GLU A 696 42.98 -9.35 4.62
C GLU A 696 43.78 -10.34 3.77
N ALA A 697 43.17 -11.47 3.39
CA ALA A 697 43.78 -12.46 2.51
C ALA A 697 44.16 -11.85 1.15
N TYR A 698 43.28 -11.05 0.55
CA TYR A 698 43.55 -10.36 -0.72
C TYR A 698 44.72 -9.38 -0.64
N LYS A 699 44.78 -8.56 0.42
CA LYS A 699 45.88 -7.59 0.63
C LYS A 699 47.25 -8.25 0.80
N SER A 700 47.27 -9.49 1.30
CA SER A 700 48.50 -10.25 1.53
C SER A 700 49.09 -10.90 0.26
N MET A 701 48.37 -10.85 -0.88
CA MET A 701 48.80 -11.49 -2.12
C MET A 701 50.09 -10.89 -2.69
N ARG A 702 50.95 -11.78 -3.20
CA ARG A 702 52.23 -11.43 -3.87
C ARG A 702 52.51 -12.21 -5.15
N ILE A 703 51.64 -13.16 -5.53
CA ILE A 703 51.85 -14.10 -6.64
C ILE A 703 50.77 -13.87 -7.72
N LYS A 704 51.09 -14.20 -8.98
CA LYS A 704 50.14 -14.09 -10.09
C LYS A 704 49.08 -15.20 -10.01
N PRO A 705 47.77 -14.89 -10.13
CA PRO A 705 46.72 -15.91 -10.12
C PRO A 705 46.76 -16.77 -11.39
N LYS A 706 46.42 -18.06 -11.24
CA LYS A 706 46.14 -18.97 -12.34
C LYS A 706 44.65 -19.31 -12.35
N PHE A 707 43.92 -18.71 -13.28
CA PHE A 707 42.47 -18.89 -13.40
C PHE A 707 42.12 -20.20 -14.11
N GLU A 708 41.00 -20.80 -13.69
CA GLU A 708 40.41 -22.01 -14.25
C GLU A 708 38.95 -21.75 -14.68
N SER A 709 38.35 -22.70 -15.41
CA SER A 709 36.97 -22.56 -15.91
C SER A 709 35.93 -22.33 -14.79
N ILE A 710 36.18 -22.79 -13.57
CA ILE A 710 35.31 -22.57 -12.41
C ILE A 710 35.35 -21.11 -11.91
N ASP A 711 36.45 -20.39 -12.16
CA ASP A 711 36.55 -18.96 -11.87
C ASP A 711 35.72 -18.14 -12.86
N GLU A 712 35.81 -18.51 -14.15
CA GLU A 712 34.98 -17.93 -15.21
C GLU A 712 33.48 -18.20 -14.96
N TRP A 713 33.15 -19.40 -14.44
CA TRP A 713 31.79 -19.71 -13.99
C TRP A 713 31.32 -18.72 -12.92
N MET A 714 32.08 -18.53 -11.84
CA MET A 714 31.68 -17.64 -10.74
C MET A 714 31.51 -16.19 -11.22
N ILE A 715 32.40 -15.72 -12.09
CA ILE A 715 32.28 -14.37 -12.68
C ILE A 715 31.05 -14.28 -13.60
N SER A 716 30.75 -15.31 -14.39
CA SER A 716 29.54 -15.38 -15.22
C SER A 716 28.27 -15.29 -14.36
N ARG A 717 28.22 -16.06 -13.26
CA ARG A 717 27.14 -16.02 -12.28
C ARG A 717 26.99 -14.64 -11.66
N LEU A 718 28.10 -14.00 -11.27
CA LEU A 718 28.10 -12.63 -10.77
C LEU A 718 27.45 -11.66 -11.76
N GLN A 719 27.77 -11.74 -13.06
CA GLN A 719 27.15 -10.87 -14.08
C GLN A 719 25.63 -11.08 -14.14
N LYS A 720 25.15 -12.32 -14.06
CA LYS A 720 23.71 -12.60 -13.99
C LYS A 720 23.05 -12.02 -12.74
N HIS A 721 23.70 -12.11 -11.59
CA HIS A 721 23.21 -11.47 -10.36
C HIS A 721 23.14 -9.96 -10.49
N ILE A 722 24.13 -9.32 -11.12
CA ILE A 722 24.08 -7.87 -11.41
C ILE A 722 22.87 -7.55 -12.29
N ILE A 723 22.64 -8.30 -13.37
CA ILE A 723 21.51 -8.07 -14.29
C ILE A 723 20.18 -8.17 -13.54
N GLU A 724 19.93 -9.27 -12.83
CA GLU A 724 18.64 -9.51 -12.19
C GLU A 724 18.39 -8.56 -11.01
N ALA A 725 19.42 -8.28 -10.20
CA ALA A 725 19.28 -7.28 -9.13
C ALA A 725 19.04 -5.86 -9.70
N SER A 726 19.69 -5.49 -10.80
CA SER A 726 19.45 -4.21 -11.46
C SER A 726 18.01 -4.11 -11.95
N LYS A 727 17.50 -5.14 -12.65
CA LYS A 727 16.09 -5.18 -13.09
C LYS A 727 15.12 -5.03 -11.92
N ALA A 728 15.37 -5.71 -10.81
CA ALA A 728 14.54 -5.62 -9.62
C ALA A 728 14.56 -4.22 -9.01
N MET A 729 15.72 -3.57 -8.93
CA MET A 729 15.86 -2.21 -8.41
C MET A 729 15.18 -1.14 -9.28
N GLU A 730 15.17 -1.30 -10.62
CA GLU A 730 14.48 -0.37 -11.53
C GLU A 730 12.96 -0.29 -11.27
N VAL A 731 12.36 -1.37 -10.77
CA VAL A 731 10.93 -1.43 -10.38
C VAL A 731 10.71 -1.49 -8.87
N LEU A 732 11.77 -1.24 -8.09
CA LEU A 732 11.76 -1.25 -6.62
C LEU A 732 11.29 -2.56 -5.97
N GLU A 733 11.47 -3.69 -6.65
CA GLU A 733 11.35 -5.03 -6.06
C GLU A 733 12.62 -5.34 -5.23
N VAL A 734 12.80 -4.57 -4.15
CA VAL A 734 14.00 -4.62 -3.30
C VAL A 734 14.23 -6.02 -2.72
N ARG A 735 13.16 -6.77 -2.44
CA ARG A 735 13.23 -8.18 -2.01
C ARG A 735 14.00 -9.04 -3.00
N ASP A 736 13.71 -8.91 -4.29
CA ASP A 736 14.35 -9.72 -5.33
C ASP A 736 15.81 -9.27 -5.55
N SER A 737 16.08 -7.96 -5.44
CA SER A 737 17.45 -7.46 -5.40
C SER A 737 18.26 -8.07 -4.24
N ILE A 738 17.69 -8.11 -3.03
CA ILE A 738 18.27 -8.78 -1.86
C ILE A 738 18.46 -10.27 -2.16
N LEU A 739 17.46 -10.96 -2.72
CA LEU A 739 17.56 -12.38 -3.07
C LEU A 739 18.77 -12.67 -3.95
N HIS A 740 19.02 -11.84 -4.97
CA HIS A 740 20.17 -11.99 -5.86
C HIS A 740 21.49 -11.53 -5.24
N ALA A 741 21.53 -10.41 -4.52
CA ALA A 741 22.75 -9.84 -3.95
C ALA A 741 23.23 -10.56 -2.67
N ALA A 742 22.31 -11.21 -1.95
CA ALA A 742 22.57 -11.93 -0.72
C ALA A 742 22.49 -13.44 -0.93
N TYR A 743 21.28 -13.99 -0.98
CA TYR A 743 21.07 -15.42 -0.74
C TYR A 743 21.41 -16.33 -1.92
N LEU A 744 21.08 -15.95 -3.16
CA LEU A 744 21.43 -16.76 -4.33
C LEU A 744 22.91 -16.66 -4.66
N LEU A 745 23.50 -15.47 -4.49
CA LEU A 745 24.94 -15.30 -4.65
C LEU A 745 25.72 -16.08 -3.58
N ASP A 746 25.23 -16.20 -2.34
CA ASP A 746 25.81 -17.10 -1.34
C ASP A 746 25.82 -18.55 -1.81
N LYS A 747 24.73 -19.05 -2.40
CA LYS A 747 24.69 -20.42 -2.94
C LYS A 747 25.77 -20.63 -4.00
N ASP A 748 25.92 -19.67 -4.91
CA ASP A 748 26.94 -19.76 -5.97
C ASP A 748 28.36 -19.65 -5.40
N ILE A 749 28.59 -18.78 -4.41
CA ILE A 749 29.88 -18.68 -3.69
C ILE A 749 30.21 -20.00 -2.96
N GLN A 750 29.23 -20.62 -2.29
CA GLN A 750 29.47 -21.88 -1.58
C GLN A 750 29.78 -23.02 -2.56
N TRP A 751 29.07 -23.08 -3.69
CA TRP A 751 29.40 -24.03 -4.76
C TRP A 751 30.81 -23.78 -5.31
N TYR A 752 31.15 -22.53 -5.58
CA TYR A 752 32.47 -22.14 -6.06
C TYR A 752 33.58 -22.56 -5.09
N LYS A 753 33.47 -22.20 -3.80
CA LYS A 753 34.42 -22.61 -2.76
C LYS A 753 34.58 -24.14 -2.74
N LYS A 754 33.46 -24.87 -2.76
CA LYS A 754 33.43 -26.34 -2.76
C LYS A 754 34.15 -26.95 -3.99
N ARG A 755 33.93 -26.40 -5.18
CA ARG A 755 34.54 -26.88 -6.44
C ARG A 755 36.00 -26.48 -6.60
N ALA A 756 36.37 -25.29 -6.15
CA ALA A 756 37.68 -24.69 -6.37
C ALA A 756 38.72 -25.13 -5.34
N MET A 757 38.32 -25.37 -4.08
CA MET A 757 39.22 -25.72 -2.96
C MET A 757 39.44 -27.25 -2.86
N LEU A 758 40.00 -27.83 -3.94
CA LEU A 758 40.33 -29.27 -3.97
C LEU A 758 41.70 -29.56 -3.38
N ASP A 759 42.69 -28.74 -3.71
CA ASP A 759 44.08 -28.89 -3.28
C ASP A 759 44.54 -27.63 -2.52
N GLU A 760 44.48 -27.72 -1.20
CA GLU A 760 44.91 -26.64 -0.29
C GLU A 760 46.45 -26.48 -0.25
N SER A 761 47.22 -27.27 -0.99
CA SER A 761 48.68 -27.05 -1.11
C SER A 761 49.05 -26.15 -2.29
N ASN A 762 48.13 -25.91 -3.23
CA ASN A 762 48.38 -25.13 -4.44
C ASN A 762 48.19 -23.62 -4.21
N GLU A 763 49.28 -22.91 -3.98
CA GLU A 763 49.28 -21.46 -3.72
C GLU A 763 48.80 -20.62 -4.91
N GLU A 764 49.13 -20.97 -6.16
CA GLU A 764 48.64 -20.24 -7.34
C GLU A 764 47.12 -20.30 -7.45
N ARG A 765 46.55 -21.46 -7.11
CA ARG A 765 45.10 -21.66 -7.11
C ARG A 765 44.42 -20.88 -5.99
N LYS A 766 44.95 -20.92 -4.76
CA LYS A 766 44.42 -20.11 -3.64
C LYS A 766 44.32 -18.64 -3.99
N VAL A 767 45.36 -18.10 -4.62
CA VAL A 767 45.39 -16.69 -5.04
C VAL A 767 44.30 -16.39 -6.08
N ALA A 768 44.09 -17.27 -7.06
CA ALA A 768 43.00 -17.12 -8.03
C ALA A 768 41.60 -17.17 -7.38
N ILE A 769 41.42 -18.03 -6.37
CA ILE A 769 40.17 -18.13 -5.60
C ILE A 769 39.88 -16.83 -4.85
N ILE A 770 40.85 -16.36 -4.07
CA ILE A 770 40.68 -15.15 -3.28
C ILE A 770 40.50 -13.94 -4.22
N ASN A 771 41.17 -13.88 -5.37
CA ASN A 771 40.97 -12.80 -6.36
C ASN A 771 39.55 -12.80 -6.91
N THR A 772 39.05 -13.96 -7.32
CA THR A 772 37.67 -14.12 -7.85
C THR A 772 36.64 -13.74 -6.79
N LEU A 773 36.78 -14.26 -5.57
CA LEU A 773 35.89 -13.94 -4.46
C LEU A 773 35.96 -12.46 -4.07
N TYR A 774 37.13 -11.82 -4.15
CA TYR A 774 37.26 -10.39 -3.87
C TYR A 774 36.52 -9.54 -4.90
N GLN A 775 36.59 -9.90 -6.19
CA GLN A 775 35.79 -9.23 -7.24
C GLN A 775 34.28 -9.38 -7.00
N VAL A 776 33.85 -10.58 -6.57
CA VAL A 776 32.46 -10.85 -6.16
C VAL A 776 32.08 -9.99 -4.96
N LEU A 777 32.91 -9.95 -3.92
CA LEU A 777 32.67 -9.17 -2.70
C LEU A 777 32.58 -7.66 -3.00
N HIS A 778 33.54 -7.11 -3.75
CA HIS A 778 33.55 -5.69 -4.12
C HIS A 778 32.28 -5.29 -4.90
N THR A 779 31.79 -6.16 -5.78
CA THR A 779 30.52 -5.97 -6.50
C THR A 779 29.32 -6.08 -5.56
N ARG A 780 29.30 -7.10 -4.71
CA ARG A 780 28.25 -7.38 -3.75
C ARG A 780 28.07 -6.24 -2.73
N VAL A 781 29.16 -5.67 -2.22
CA VAL A 781 29.14 -4.51 -1.32
C VAL A 781 28.42 -3.33 -1.98
N ARG A 782 28.67 -3.06 -3.27
CA ARG A 782 27.97 -1.98 -3.99
C ARG A 782 26.48 -2.29 -4.20
N MET A 783 26.12 -3.54 -4.49
CA MET A 783 24.72 -3.96 -4.65
C MET A 783 23.91 -3.89 -3.34
N LEU A 784 24.55 -4.20 -2.21
CA LEU A 784 23.93 -4.20 -0.89
C LEU A 784 23.94 -2.82 -0.22
N ALA A 785 24.78 -1.88 -0.66
CA ALA A 785 24.92 -0.55 -0.05
C ALA A 785 23.62 0.26 0.05
N PRO A 786 22.65 0.20 -0.89
CA PRO A 786 21.35 0.85 -0.69
C PRO A 786 20.55 0.26 0.49
N ILE A 787 20.73 -1.03 0.79
CA ILE A 787 19.92 -1.80 1.74
C ILE A 787 20.56 -1.79 3.14
N ILE A 788 21.83 -2.16 3.23
CA ILE A 788 22.63 -2.22 4.46
C ILE A 788 23.85 -1.26 4.38
N PRO A 789 23.59 0.06 4.37
CA PRO A 789 24.62 1.05 4.05
C PRO A 789 25.77 1.08 5.05
N HIS A 790 25.54 0.82 6.34
CA HIS A 790 26.58 1.01 7.36
C HIS A 790 27.65 -0.08 7.26
N VAL A 791 27.23 -1.35 7.17
CA VAL A 791 28.11 -2.51 6.94
C VAL A 791 28.89 -2.32 5.65
N CYS A 792 28.22 -1.86 4.58
CA CYS A 792 28.87 -1.68 3.29
C CYS A 792 29.91 -0.55 3.29
N GLU A 793 29.67 0.58 3.98
CA GLU A 793 30.68 1.65 4.13
C GLU A 793 31.91 1.18 4.91
N GLU A 794 31.70 0.38 5.96
CA GLU A 794 32.79 -0.20 6.75
C GLU A 794 33.64 -1.12 5.87
N LEU A 795 33.01 -2.05 5.15
CA LEU A 795 33.70 -2.97 4.24
C LEU A 795 34.41 -2.23 3.11
N TRP A 796 33.78 -1.21 2.52
CA TRP A 796 34.39 -0.34 1.49
C TRP A 796 35.67 0.33 2.00
N SER A 797 35.62 0.88 3.22
CA SER A 797 36.78 1.50 3.86
C SER A 797 37.87 0.47 4.15
N LEU A 798 37.50 -0.73 4.62
CA LEU A 798 38.44 -1.82 4.89
C LEU A 798 39.06 -2.38 3.61
N MET A 799 38.36 -2.36 2.48
CA MET A 799 38.94 -2.69 1.16
C MET A 799 40.07 -1.72 0.77
N GLY A 800 40.07 -0.51 1.32
CA GLY A 800 41.02 0.55 0.98
C GLY A 800 40.55 1.43 -0.17
N GLU A 801 39.26 1.36 -0.50
CA GLU A 801 38.65 2.21 -1.52
C GLU A 801 38.52 3.65 -1.02
N GLU A 802 38.64 4.60 -1.95
CA GLU A 802 38.47 6.02 -1.64
C GLU A 802 36.98 6.42 -1.59
N GLY A 803 36.68 7.46 -0.82
CA GLY A 803 35.34 8.02 -0.72
C GLY A 803 34.35 7.13 0.04
N PHE A 804 33.09 7.14 -0.41
CA PHE A 804 31.96 6.47 0.23
C PHE A 804 31.29 5.52 -0.75
N VAL A 805 30.91 4.31 -0.31
CA VAL A 805 30.18 3.36 -1.17
C VAL A 805 28.80 3.92 -1.55
N SER A 806 28.24 4.80 -0.71
CA SER A 806 27.00 5.53 -0.99
C SER A 806 27.08 6.41 -2.25
N LEU A 807 28.29 6.77 -2.70
CA LEU A 807 28.56 7.55 -3.92
C LEU A 807 29.22 6.72 -5.03
N ALA A 808 29.55 5.45 -4.76
CA ALA A 808 30.18 4.56 -5.74
C ALA A 808 29.17 4.16 -6.82
N ARG A 809 29.65 3.89 -8.05
CA ARG A 809 28.76 3.48 -9.14
C ARG A 809 28.15 2.10 -8.90
N TRP A 810 26.85 1.98 -9.15
CA TRP A 810 26.15 0.69 -9.21
C TRP A 810 26.89 -0.20 -10.22
N PRO A 811 27.12 -1.49 -9.92
CA PRO A 811 27.82 -2.36 -10.85
C PRO A 811 27.05 -2.51 -12.16
N GLU A 812 27.71 -2.22 -13.28
CA GLU A 812 27.17 -2.49 -14.60
C GLU A 812 27.56 -3.90 -15.04
N PRO A 813 26.64 -4.67 -15.65
CA PRO A 813 26.94 -6.00 -16.12
C PRO A 813 27.85 -5.94 -17.35
N ASP A 814 28.87 -6.80 -17.34
CA ASP A 814 29.80 -7.01 -18.45
C ASP A 814 29.43 -8.30 -19.18
N GLU A 815 28.64 -8.17 -20.25
CA GLU A 815 28.16 -9.32 -21.03
C GLU A 815 29.30 -10.18 -21.60
N SER A 816 30.49 -9.60 -21.81
CA SER A 816 31.66 -10.33 -22.32
C SER A 816 32.20 -11.36 -21.32
N LYS A 817 31.88 -11.20 -20.04
CA LYS A 817 32.26 -12.12 -18.96
C LYS A 817 31.22 -13.21 -18.70
N ILE A 818 30.09 -13.21 -19.41
CA ILE A 818 29.10 -14.27 -19.33
C ILE A 818 29.62 -15.48 -20.13
N ASN A 819 30.01 -16.53 -19.41
CA ASN A 819 30.48 -17.78 -20.00
C ASN A 819 29.41 -18.88 -19.85
N ILE A 820 28.52 -18.93 -20.84
CA ILE A 820 27.44 -19.91 -20.94
C ILE A 820 27.98 -21.35 -20.93
N ARG A 821 29.15 -21.60 -21.56
CA ARG A 821 29.74 -22.94 -21.59
C ARG A 821 30.20 -23.39 -20.20
N ALA A 822 30.81 -22.50 -19.43
CA ALA A 822 31.23 -22.79 -18.05
C ALA A 822 30.01 -23.06 -17.17
N GLU A 823 28.91 -22.31 -17.35
CA GLU A 823 27.63 -22.55 -16.67
C GLU A 823 27.04 -23.92 -16.99
N LEU A 824 26.90 -24.26 -18.27
CA LEU A 824 26.40 -25.58 -18.68
C LEU A 824 27.29 -26.72 -18.16
N THR A 825 28.60 -26.49 -18.04
CA THR A 825 29.56 -27.46 -17.52
C THR A 825 29.30 -27.75 -16.05
N GLU A 826 29.15 -26.71 -15.22
CA GLU A 826 28.91 -26.88 -13.79
C GLU A 826 27.49 -27.34 -13.48
N ASP A 827 26.48 -26.86 -14.22
CA ASP A 827 25.10 -27.36 -14.12
C ASP A 827 25.04 -28.88 -14.37
N TYR A 828 25.80 -29.37 -15.35
CA TYR A 828 25.92 -30.80 -15.63
C TYR A 828 26.58 -31.56 -14.47
N ILE A 829 27.67 -31.04 -13.89
CA ILE A 829 28.33 -31.66 -12.73
C ILE A 829 27.37 -31.72 -11.53
N MET A 830 26.68 -30.62 -11.20
CA MET A 830 25.69 -30.59 -10.13
C MET A 830 24.59 -31.63 -10.35
N LYS A 831 24.10 -31.74 -11.58
CA LYS A 831 23.06 -32.71 -11.95
C LYS A 831 23.53 -34.16 -11.77
N VAL A 832 24.75 -34.47 -12.18
CA VAL A 832 25.35 -35.79 -11.97
C VAL A 832 25.48 -36.09 -10.47
N ILE A 833 25.85 -35.12 -9.65
CA ILE A 833 25.93 -35.32 -8.21
C ILE A 833 24.56 -35.60 -7.58
N GLU A 834 23.54 -34.83 -7.97
CA GLU A 834 22.16 -35.04 -7.53
C GLU A 834 21.65 -36.43 -7.89
N ASP A 835 21.86 -36.87 -9.13
CA ASP A 835 21.40 -38.16 -9.62
C ASP A 835 22.16 -39.32 -8.95
N THR A 836 23.46 -39.19 -8.71
CA THR A 836 24.24 -40.18 -7.92
C THR A 836 23.78 -40.23 -6.46
N GLY A 837 23.50 -39.08 -5.83
CA GLY A 837 22.98 -39.02 -4.47
C GLY A 837 21.66 -39.77 -4.31
N LYS A 838 20.73 -39.60 -5.26
CA LYS A 838 19.46 -40.36 -5.32
C LYS A 838 19.69 -41.88 -5.42
N ILE A 839 20.70 -42.31 -6.17
CA ILE A 839 21.06 -43.74 -6.25
C ILE A 839 21.53 -44.24 -4.88
N PHE A 840 22.30 -43.47 -4.12
CA PHE A 840 22.76 -43.88 -2.79
C PHE A 840 21.62 -43.95 -1.76
N GLU A 841 20.67 -43.02 -1.82
CA GLU A 841 19.45 -43.07 -0.99
C GLU A 841 18.67 -44.38 -1.19
N ILE A 842 18.62 -44.86 -2.44
CA ILE A 842 17.95 -46.12 -2.80
C ILE A 842 18.77 -47.34 -2.38
N LEU A 843 20.06 -47.36 -2.69
CA LEU A 843 20.92 -48.52 -2.48
C LEU A 843 21.27 -48.75 -1.00
N LYS A 844 21.26 -47.70 -0.16
CA LYS A 844 21.58 -47.75 1.29
C LYS A 844 22.89 -48.44 1.63
N VAL A 845 23.82 -48.53 0.68
CA VAL A 845 25.17 -49.08 0.86
C VAL A 845 26.20 -47.98 0.59
N LYS A 846 27.32 -48.04 1.34
CA LYS A 846 28.45 -47.13 1.13
C LYS A 846 29.31 -47.69 0.00
N PRO A 847 29.39 -47.01 -1.15
CA PRO A 847 30.10 -47.53 -2.30
C PRO A 847 31.61 -47.43 -2.14
N SER A 848 32.30 -48.40 -2.72
CA SER A 848 33.75 -48.43 -2.83
C SER A 848 34.25 -47.73 -4.09
N LYS A 849 33.48 -47.83 -5.20
CA LYS A 849 33.78 -47.19 -6.49
C LYS A 849 32.52 -46.75 -7.22
N ILE A 850 32.65 -45.68 -8.02
CA ILE A 850 31.61 -45.19 -8.93
C ILE A 850 32.18 -45.14 -10.34
N TYR A 851 31.39 -45.60 -11.30
CA TYR A 851 31.72 -45.55 -12.71
C TYR A 851 30.65 -44.74 -13.44
N TYR A 852 31.09 -43.65 -14.08
CA TYR A 852 30.28 -42.83 -14.97
C TYR A 852 30.56 -43.21 -16.42
N TYR A 853 29.52 -43.57 -17.16
CA TYR A 853 29.62 -43.82 -18.60
C TYR A 853 28.93 -42.68 -19.36
N THR A 854 29.71 -41.97 -20.16
CA THR A 854 29.20 -40.95 -21.07
C THR A 854 28.74 -41.59 -22.37
N THR A 855 27.77 -40.96 -23.03
CA THR A 855 27.09 -41.53 -24.19
C THR A 855 27.99 -41.60 -25.44
N HIS A 856 27.56 -42.37 -26.44
CA HIS A 856 28.24 -42.50 -27.73
C HIS A 856 28.34 -41.15 -28.46
N LYS A 857 29.43 -40.88 -29.19
CA LYS A 857 29.59 -39.60 -29.93
C LYS A 857 28.46 -39.32 -30.92
N TRP A 858 27.94 -40.35 -31.57
CA TRP A 858 26.83 -40.20 -32.51
C TRP A 858 25.52 -39.84 -31.81
N ARG A 859 25.29 -40.30 -30.57
CA ARG A 859 24.11 -39.95 -29.76
C ARG A 859 24.13 -38.47 -29.33
N GLN A 860 25.29 -37.91 -29.04
CA GLN A 860 25.44 -36.47 -28.78
C GLN A 860 25.08 -35.64 -30.02
N ARG A 861 25.60 -36.02 -31.20
CA ARG A 861 25.25 -35.35 -32.48
C ARG A 861 23.75 -35.45 -32.79
N MET A 862 23.15 -36.62 -32.53
CA MET A 862 21.72 -36.83 -32.69
C MET A 862 20.92 -35.90 -31.78
N PHE A 863 21.29 -35.76 -30.51
CA PHE A 863 20.59 -34.90 -29.56
C PHE A 863 20.67 -33.42 -29.91
N LEU A 864 21.82 -32.92 -30.36
CA LEU A 864 21.95 -31.53 -30.84
C LEU A 864 21.03 -31.26 -32.05
N LYS A 865 20.93 -32.21 -32.99
CA LYS A 865 19.97 -32.09 -34.10
C LYS A 865 18.52 -32.13 -33.63
N ILE A 866 18.19 -32.98 -32.66
CA ILE A 866 16.84 -33.01 -32.07
C ILE A 866 16.50 -31.66 -31.43
N LEU A 867 17.44 -31.06 -30.69
CA LEU A 867 17.26 -29.72 -30.11
C LEU A 867 17.02 -28.65 -31.20
N GLU A 868 17.80 -28.65 -32.28
CA GLU A 868 17.61 -27.74 -33.41
C GLU A 868 16.23 -27.91 -34.07
N MET A 869 15.82 -29.15 -34.30
CA MET A 869 14.54 -29.47 -34.92
C MET A 869 13.35 -29.07 -34.06
N ILE A 870 13.41 -29.33 -32.75
CA ILE A 870 12.39 -28.89 -31.79
C ILE A 870 12.37 -27.36 -31.72
N GLY A 871 13.52 -26.69 -31.76
CA GLY A 871 13.62 -25.23 -31.83
C GLY A 871 12.95 -24.63 -33.08
N ARG A 872 12.99 -25.35 -34.21
CA ARG A 872 12.27 -24.99 -35.45
C ARG A 872 10.79 -25.39 -35.46
N GLY A 873 10.27 -25.95 -34.37
CA GLY A 873 8.86 -26.32 -34.23
C GLY A 873 8.50 -27.74 -34.70
N VAL A 874 9.47 -28.61 -34.99
CA VAL A 874 9.19 -30.02 -35.32
C VAL A 874 8.84 -30.79 -34.05
N LYS A 875 7.62 -31.31 -33.97
CA LYS A 875 7.10 -32.00 -32.76
C LYS A 875 6.87 -33.49 -32.95
N SER A 876 6.77 -33.97 -34.19
CA SER A 876 6.47 -35.37 -34.46
C SER A 876 7.72 -36.24 -34.43
N LYS A 877 7.66 -37.35 -33.69
CA LYS A 877 8.66 -38.42 -33.69
C LYS A 877 9.01 -38.89 -35.10
N SER A 878 7.99 -39.10 -35.94
CA SER A 878 8.18 -39.63 -37.30
C SER A 878 8.94 -38.64 -38.20
N ASP A 879 8.70 -37.35 -38.02
CA ASP A 879 9.39 -36.30 -38.77
C ASP A 879 10.84 -36.12 -38.29
N ILE A 880 11.08 -36.22 -36.97
CA ILE A 880 12.42 -36.22 -36.39
C ILE A 880 13.25 -37.39 -36.91
N ILE A 881 12.69 -38.61 -36.90
CA ILE A 881 13.37 -39.79 -37.44
C ILE A 881 13.66 -39.60 -38.94
N ARG A 882 12.69 -39.11 -39.72
CA ARG A 882 12.86 -38.89 -41.16
C ARG A 882 13.99 -37.92 -41.46
N GLU A 883 14.10 -36.84 -40.70
CA GLU A 883 15.14 -35.83 -40.89
C GLU A 883 16.51 -36.33 -40.45
N LEU A 884 16.60 -37.04 -39.31
CA LEU A 884 17.84 -37.65 -38.84
C LEU A 884 18.39 -38.63 -39.90
N LEU A 885 17.54 -39.45 -40.52
CA LEU A 885 17.96 -40.41 -41.54
C LEU A 885 18.46 -39.79 -42.86
N LYS A 886 18.35 -38.47 -43.04
CA LYS A 886 19.00 -37.76 -44.16
C LYS A 886 20.51 -37.68 -43.99
N ASP A 887 21.01 -37.72 -42.75
CA ASP A 887 22.44 -37.74 -42.45
C ASP A 887 23.00 -39.16 -42.54
N SER A 888 24.12 -39.34 -43.25
CA SER A 888 24.76 -40.64 -43.40
C SER A 888 25.22 -41.25 -42.08
N VAL A 889 25.59 -40.43 -41.08
CA VAL A 889 26.04 -40.91 -39.76
C VAL A 889 24.93 -41.67 -39.02
N PHE A 890 23.67 -41.31 -39.23
CA PHE A 890 22.53 -41.91 -38.52
C PHE A 890 21.95 -43.14 -39.24
N LYS A 891 22.28 -43.34 -40.52
CA LYS A 891 21.80 -44.50 -41.30
C LYS A 891 22.33 -45.84 -40.80
N GLU A 892 23.49 -45.85 -40.14
CA GLU A 892 24.07 -47.06 -39.55
C GLU A 892 23.41 -47.45 -38.22
N HIS A 893 22.59 -46.56 -37.64
CA HIS A 893 21.99 -46.72 -36.30
C HIS A 893 20.45 -46.72 -36.30
N VAL A 894 19.78 -47.02 -37.42
CA VAL A 894 18.31 -46.88 -37.57
C VAL A 894 17.50 -47.58 -36.46
N LYS A 895 17.92 -48.80 -36.08
CA LYS A 895 17.24 -49.58 -35.03
C LYS A 895 17.38 -48.94 -33.64
N ASP A 896 18.54 -48.35 -33.35
CA ASP A 896 18.83 -47.71 -32.07
C ASP A 896 18.18 -46.32 -31.98
N ILE A 897 18.18 -45.56 -33.07
CA ILE A 897 17.46 -44.28 -33.19
C ILE A 897 15.99 -44.47 -32.83
N SER A 898 15.33 -45.47 -33.41
CA SER A 898 13.90 -45.73 -33.14
C SER A 898 13.59 -46.00 -31.65
N ARG A 899 14.57 -46.51 -30.88
CA ARG A 899 14.47 -46.78 -29.43
C ARG A 899 14.88 -45.61 -28.54
N LEU A 900 15.70 -44.69 -29.06
CA LEU A 900 16.29 -43.58 -28.30
C LEU A 900 15.58 -42.25 -28.52
N VAL A 901 14.96 -42.04 -29.67
CA VAL A 901 14.33 -40.75 -30.05
C VAL A 901 13.36 -40.26 -28.98
N ASP A 902 12.47 -41.10 -28.45
CA ASP A 902 11.47 -40.65 -27.47
C ASP A 902 12.13 -40.09 -26.20
N ARG A 903 13.11 -40.83 -25.65
CA ARG A 903 13.85 -40.40 -24.46
C ARG A 903 14.67 -39.14 -24.72
N MET A 904 15.29 -39.02 -25.90
CA MET A 904 16.05 -37.82 -26.27
C MET A 904 15.13 -36.61 -26.51
N MET A 905 13.93 -36.83 -27.05
CA MET A 905 12.92 -35.78 -27.20
C MET A 905 12.43 -35.29 -25.84
N ASP A 906 12.15 -36.18 -24.89
CA ASP A 906 11.72 -35.81 -23.53
C ASP A 906 12.78 -34.95 -22.82
N ILE A 907 14.06 -35.33 -22.95
CA ILE A 907 15.17 -34.54 -22.42
C ILE A 907 15.27 -33.20 -23.17
N ALA A 908 15.19 -33.20 -24.50
CA ALA A 908 15.27 -31.97 -25.27
C ALA A 908 14.11 -30.99 -24.95
N LEU A 909 12.91 -31.51 -24.71
CA LEU A 909 11.73 -30.73 -24.32
C LEU A 909 11.90 -30.10 -22.92
N THR A 910 12.57 -30.79 -22.00
CA THR A 910 12.84 -30.31 -20.63
C THR A 910 14.14 -29.53 -20.50
N THR A 911 14.99 -29.51 -21.53
CA THR A 911 16.25 -28.76 -21.55
C THR A 911 15.97 -27.26 -21.53
N ILE A 912 16.38 -26.60 -20.45
CA ILE A 912 16.29 -25.14 -20.27
C ILE A 912 17.33 -24.48 -21.20
N ASN A 913 16.93 -23.41 -21.88
CA ASN A 913 17.78 -22.64 -22.79
C ASN A 913 18.44 -23.49 -23.89
N ARG A 914 17.62 -24.18 -24.69
CA ARG A 914 18.05 -25.07 -25.80
C ARG A 914 19.04 -24.39 -26.75
N GLU A 915 18.84 -23.11 -27.05
CA GLU A 915 19.74 -22.35 -27.91
C GLU A 915 21.15 -22.24 -27.33
N ALA A 916 21.28 -22.03 -26.01
CA ALA A 916 22.57 -21.98 -25.34
C ALA A 916 23.32 -23.31 -25.49
N VAL A 917 22.63 -24.44 -25.33
CA VAL A 917 23.20 -25.80 -25.49
C VAL A 917 23.63 -26.06 -26.93
N ILE A 918 22.83 -25.66 -27.93
CA ILE A 918 23.16 -25.80 -29.34
C ILE A 918 24.40 -24.97 -29.71
N LYS A 919 24.46 -23.71 -29.26
CA LYS A 919 25.57 -22.79 -29.56
C LYS A 919 26.85 -23.13 -28.80
N ASN A 920 26.74 -23.81 -27.65
CA ASN A 920 27.86 -24.13 -26.76
C ASN A 920 27.89 -25.63 -26.39
N PRO A 921 28.10 -26.54 -27.36
CA PRO A 921 28.12 -27.97 -27.08
C PRO A 921 29.25 -28.33 -26.10
N ILE A 922 28.93 -29.17 -25.13
CA ILE A 922 29.85 -29.62 -24.09
C ILE A 922 30.38 -31.04 -24.37
N ASP A 923 31.62 -31.32 -23.94
CA ASP A 923 32.19 -32.68 -23.98
C ASP A 923 32.02 -33.31 -22.58
N GLU A 924 30.92 -34.05 -22.41
CA GLU A 924 30.55 -34.68 -21.13
C GLU A 924 31.68 -35.54 -20.53
N TYR A 925 32.41 -36.27 -21.37
CA TYR A 925 33.52 -37.11 -20.91
C TYR A 925 34.62 -36.25 -20.33
N LYS A 926 35.05 -35.24 -21.09
CA LYS A 926 36.10 -34.31 -20.64
C LYS A 926 35.70 -33.65 -19.32
N ILE A 927 34.45 -33.19 -19.21
CA ILE A 927 33.94 -32.53 -18.00
C ILE A 927 34.02 -33.46 -16.78
N LEU A 928 33.49 -34.67 -16.88
CA LEU A 928 33.52 -35.62 -15.76
C LEU A 928 34.93 -36.10 -15.44
N SER A 929 35.78 -36.28 -16.46
CA SER A 929 37.20 -36.61 -16.26
C SER A 929 37.95 -35.50 -15.52
N GLU A 930 37.71 -34.23 -15.86
CA GLU A 930 38.32 -33.08 -15.18
C GLU A 930 37.74 -32.90 -13.76
N ALA A 931 36.46 -33.21 -13.55
CA ALA A 931 35.81 -33.18 -12.24
C ALA A 931 36.08 -34.43 -11.38
N CYS A 932 36.81 -35.44 -11.88
CA CYS A 932 36.96 -36.74 -11.23
C CYS A 932 37.43 -36.64 -9.78
N LYS A 933 38.52 -35.90 -9.52
CA LYS A 933 39.05 -35.69 -8.16
C LYS A 933 38.05 -35.04 -7.21
N PHE A 934 37.22 -34.13 -7.74
CA PHE A 934 36.17 -33.49 -6.96
C PHE A 934 35.06 -34.50 -6.61
N LEU A 935 34.60 -35.28 -7.58
CA LEU A 935 33.59 -36.31 -7.37
C LEU A 935 34.07 -37.38 -6.38
N GLU A 936 35.36 -37.77 -6.42
CA GLU A 936 35.96 -38.68 -5.44
C GLU A 936 35.90 -38.12 -4.02
N LYS A 937 36.26 -36.84 -3.85
CA LYS A 937 36.17 -36.14 -2.56
C LYS A 937 34.71 -36.03 -2.08
N GLU A 938 33.79 -35.73 -2.99
CA GLU A 938 32.37 -35.55 -2.68
C GLU A 938 31.72 -36.85 -2.19
N PHE A 939 31.99 -37.97 -2.86
CA PHE A 939 31.39 -39.26 -2.52
C PHE A 939 32.23 -40.11 -1.57
N GLY A 940 33.50 -39.74 -1.34
CA GLY A 940 34.41 -40.46 -0.45
C GLY A 940 34.82 -41.84 -0.99
N CYS A 941 34.85 -42.01 -2.31
CA CYS A 941 35.17 -43.28 -2.98
C CYS A 941 35.84 -43.02 -4.35
N GLU A 942 36.43 -44.06 -4.95
CA GLU A 942 37.12 -43.94 -6.25
C GLU A 942 36.11 -43.69 -7.38
N VAL A 943 36.40 -42.76 -8.29
CA VAL A 943 35.54 -42.45 -9.43
C VAL A 943 36.28 -42.76 -10.72
N ARG A 944 35.60 -43.41 -11.65
CA ARG A 944 36.11 -43.65 -13.01
C ARG A 944 35.11 -43.19 -14.05
N VAL A 945 35.63 -42.64 -15.15
CA VAL A 945 34.83 -42.09 -16.24
C VAL A 945 35.24 -42.79 -17.53
N TYR A 946 34.26 -43.33 -18.25
CA TYR A 946 34.46 -43.96 -19.56
C TYR A 946 33.51 -43.34 -20.59
N ARG A 947 33.88 -43.41 -21.87
CA ARG A 947 32.94 -43.27 -22.98
C ARG A 947 32.32 -44.63 -23.25
N ALA A 948 31.06 -44.64 -23.67
CA ALA A 948 30.42 -45.86 -24.14
C ALA A 948 31.19 -46.49 -25.33
N ASP A 949 31.90 -45.65 -26.11
CA ASP A 949 32.75 -46.04 -27.23
C ASP A 949 34.13 -46.61 -26.81
N ASP A 950 34.51 -46.57 -25.53
CA ASP A 950 35.83 -47.00 -25.09
C ASP A 950 35.96 -48.53 -25.16
N ALA A 951 37.06 -49.00 -25.78
CA ALA A 951 37.34 -50.43 -26.01
C ALA A 951 37.71 -51.18 -24.74
N GLU A 952 38.41 -50.52 -23.80
CA GLU A 952 38.88 -51.11 -22.54
C GLU A 952 38.04 -50.67 -21.33
N LYS A 953 36.78 -50.26 -21.54
CA LYS A 953 35.91 -49.85 -20.43
C LYS A 953 35.58 -51.02 -19.50
N TYR A 954 35.62 -50.76 -18.20
CA TYR A 954 35.09 -51.68 -17.21
C TYR A 954 33.60 -51.45 -17.04
N ASP A 955 32.76 -52.36 -17.55
CA ASP A 955 31.30 -52.26 -17.50
C ASP A 955 30.63 -53.63 -17.26
N PRO A 956 30.69 -54.15 -16.01
CA PRO A 956 30.26 -55.52 -15.70
C PRO A 956 28.75 -55.76 -15.87
N GLN A 957 27.94 -54.69 -15.91
CA GLN A 957 26.48 -54.76 -16.08
C GLN A 957 25.99 -54.20 -17.42
N ASN A 958 26.91 -53.92 -18.35
CA ASN A 958 26.59 -53.31 -19.66
C ASN A 958 25.74 -52.03 -19.54
N LYS A 959 26.02 -51.21 -18.52
CA LYS A 959 25.30 -49.95 -18.26
C LYS A 959 25.67 -48.83 -19.22
N ALA A 960 26.85 -48.87 -19.86
CA ALA A 960 27.30 -47.83 -20.77
C ALA A 960 26.32 -47.61 -21.94
N GLU A 961 25.63 -48.65 -22.39
CA GLU A 961 24.61 -48.57 -23.44
C GLU A 961 23.35 -47.79 -23.00
N GLN A 962 23.13 -47.62 -21.70
CA GLN A 962 22.01 -46.86 -21.16
C GLN A 962 22.30 -45.35 -21.11
N ALA A 963 23.56 -44.94 -21.29
CA ALA A 963 23.95 -43.53 -21.26
C ALA A 963 23.33 -42.75 -22.41
N ILE A 964 22.75 -41.60 -22.10
CA ILE A 964 22.17 -40.65 -23.05
C ILE A 964 22.73 -39.24 -22.75
N PRO A 965 22.73 -38.31 -23.73
CA PRO A 965 23.29 -36.98 -23.53
C PRO A 965 22.72 -36.29 -22.29
N PHE A 966 23.59 -35.61 -21.52
CA PHE A 966 23.29 -34.97 -20.23
C PHE A 966 22.81 -35.91 -19.11
N ARG A 967 22.82 -37.23 -19.31
CA ARG A 967 22.50 -38.24 -18.29
C ARG A 967 23.45 -39.44 -18.43
N PRO A 968 24.64 -39.38 -17.81
CA PRO A 968 25.57 -40.48 -17.87
C PRO A 968 24.96 -41.69 -17.17
N ALA A 969 25.29 -42.89 -17.64
CA ALA A 969 24.92 -44.09 -16.90
C ALA A 969 25.84 -44.23 -15.68
N ILE A 970 25.27 -44.61 -14.55
CA ILE A 970 25.97 -44.68 -13.26
C ILE A 970 25.98 -46.14 -12.79
N TYR A 971 27.18 -46.67 -12.58
CA TYR A 971 27.41 -47.95 -11.91
C TYR A 971 28.13 -47.72 -10.59
N VAL A 972 27.67 -48.40 -9.55
CA VAL A 972 28.12 -48.22 -8.17
C VAL A 972 28.50 -49.61 -7.67
N GLU A 973 29.71 -49.73 -7.11
CA GLU A 973 30.31 -50.98 -6.64
C GLU A 973 30.50 -51.01 -5.12
#